data_AF-A0A417Z244-F1
#
_entry.id   AF-A0A417Z244-F1
#
_cell.length_a   1.000
_cell.length_b   1.000
_cell.length_c   1.000
_cell.angle_alpha   90.00
_cell.angle_beta   90.00
_cell.angle_gamma   90.00
#
_symmetry.space_group_name_H-M   'P 1'
#
loop_
_entity.id
_entity.type
_entity.pdbx_description
1 polymer ?
#
loop_
_entity_poly.entity_id
_entity_poly.type
_entity_poly.pdbx_seq_one_letter_code
_entity_poly.pdbx_strand_id
1 'polypeptide(L)'
;MGSLSTGGGSSAVAASAHAGCERFRHTDPMVTGLARRELAERLGHADADGGIPEARWMRAMTFERLVKDERFVSPLLTTAVGDLRLRRPDAVTRLDARVSVGATAQALAQAHEAAVEHGHCTLITSLAVPFVGLEGETGATPVKPDFAIVTPRFADDPLGPGAAGPDELDEALQAADANDETMTAVADEAIGSWLVMGDAKDYGRVRSRIDDGRMLKGFLQVALGAESAEAWSKRPADMRVHTYGALAVPRNSFLQPTAVMERLDDHRAEVRARAAEREALRQEVHAETGGDHVPESELQAWVDLREKEFDPTSCQTCSMFRYCRHQLRTSSDATDVLVEIGAPTDDRPALAALVTDGVAPERTSTTLTAAVRATLEGAPQFTPHGRIDPVGEAGTIEVVVAKAESSALGVYGMAVRRVLTDGTLSELACFATAEPQAPDTRLSVMSLLGEQLAAAMKELLATAPLDKDGEPDPSPVHLVVPDRATADLLVSIADSLAGIETSRLRWARDLEAGREPLTFDGNPATVPAPLTDEQRLAVSFLLEDDRSRALVGRSTTVVLRDVVARHVIPGGPLGDAGRLDYLLAWATRETPIDHRALSDEIADRHETPGARLSRDRSDELFSHISMRRKRHEQEAVEGSFHVKPPEGPPFPDLVRDELDYKSSLFDDARSVLADLPDAPTRVAHRAHEGAAQEVWRRRLHLHASDLVRFGRTSRWWRNSQVEILSGDAEFVHGLAMLGDPQEARDAALNAGVRHVALARVVGDNPLVLAVGSRRFTAGQNVVALHINDEPTIAEGIPNAKSPTKWGRIPIGALLDLDDVERAALPDEAAPVGYRLFGFEPANPTKGKEPRELTVGDDIVLGDYEKFGNFSYRREVAVPMPNLDTSSAPRPARRNAEACGPGSYANDPENHAWCCKPHEAAEAEFSDYLAERREAGELNPQVWPPLVDTDAFDIAEGTLPQADDEDVDATQPPSDLTRDDLGE
;
A
#
# COMPACT_ATOMS: atom_id res chain seq x y z
N MET A 1 22.53 2.33 38.19
CA MET A 1 21.09 2.65 38.26
C MET A 1 20.77 3.46 37.01
N GLY A 2 20.59 2.77 35.89
CA GLY A 2 20.16 3.38 34.63
C GLY A 2 18.64 3.55 34.68
N SER A 3 18.16 4.74 34.38
CA SER A 3 16.72 5.01 34.27
C SER A 3 16.15 4.20 33.11
N LEU A 4 15.22 3.29 33.40
CA LEU A 4 14.35 2.67 32.41
C LEU A 4 13.70 3.79 31.58
N SER A 5 14.12 3.88 30.31
CA SER A 5 13.70 4.91 29.36
C SER A 5 12.69 4.33 28.36
N THR A 6 11.63 3.70 28.83
CA THR A 6 10.59 3.11 27.96
C THR A 6 9.49 4.14 27.64
N GLY A 7 9.84 5.17 26.88
CA GLY A 7 8.98 6.32 26.61
C GLY A 7 8.07 6.28 25.38
N GLY A 8 8.05 5.16 24.63
CA GLY A 8 7.15 4.95 23.48
C GLY A 8 6.05 3.91 23.71
N GLY A 9 6.22 3.00 24.68
CA GLY A 9 5.34 1.85 24.87
C GLY A 9 3.90 2.21 25.32
N SER A 10 3.70 3.36 25.95
CA SER A 10 2.39 3.77 26.48
C SER A 10 1.45 4.31 25.39
N SER A 11 1.94 4.87 24.29
CA SER A 11 1.10 5.18 23.12
C SER A 11 0.96 3.98 22.17
N ALA A 12 1.98 3.11 22.11
CA ALA A 12 1.99 1.93 21.28
C ALA A 12 0.79 1.00 21.52
N VAL A 13 0.34 0.75 22.77
CA VAL A 13 -0.83 -0.14 22.97
C VAL A 13 -2.20 0.47 22.63
N ALA A 14 -2.30 1.79 22.39
CA ALA A 14 -3.56 2.36 21.88
C ALA A 14 -3.72 2.18 20.36
N ALA A 15 -2.61 2.01 19.63
CA ALA A 15 -2.56 1.96 18.18
C ALA A 15 -1.86 0.71 17.61
N SER A 16 -1.46 -0.23 18.47
CA SER A 16 -0.82 -1.48 18.05
C SER A 16 -1.87 -2.45 17.54
N ALA A 17 -1.53 -3.21 16.49
CA ALA A 17 -2.32 -4.35 16.05
C ALA A 17 -2.59 -5.35 17.21
N HIS A 18 -1.72 -5.38 18.21
CA HIS A 18 -1.79 -6.27 19.37
C HIS A 18 -2.71 -5.77 20.49
N ALA A 19 -3.27 -4.56 20.39
CA ALA A 19 -4.05 -3.94 21.47
C ALA A 19 -5.28 -4.76 21.90
N GLY A 20 -5.85 -5.55 20.99
CA GLY A 20 -6.97 -6.47 21.31
C GLY A 20 -6.55 -7.60 22.25
N CYS A 21 -5.35 -8.17 22.03
CA CYS A 21 -4.88 -9.37 22.70
C CYS A 21 -4.74 -9.17 24.21
N GLU A 22 -5.47 -9.98 25.00
CA GLU A 22 -5.39 -9.98 26.47
C GLU A 22 -3.93 -10.13 26.95
N ARG A 23 -3.21 -11.14 26.45
CA ARG A 23 -1.81 -11.34 26.85
C ARG A 23 -0.91 -10.15 26.53
N PHE A 24 -1.10 -9.46 25.40
CA PHE A 24 -0.32 -8.26 25.08
C PHE A 24 -0.59 -7.12 26.06
N ARG A 25 -1.86 -6.94 26.46
CA ARG A 25 -2.27 -5.96 27.46
C ARG A 25 -1.72 -6.30 28.86
N HIS A 26 -1.82 -7.54 29.30
CA HIS A 26 -1.36 -8.00 30.62
C HIS A 26 0.16 -8.23 30.73
N THR A 27 0.90 -8.05 29.64
CA THR A 27 2.38 -8.01 29.63
C THR A 27 2.92 -6.60 29.49
N ASP A 28 2.07 -5.58 29.62
CA ASP A 28 2.50 -4.19 29.61
C ASP A 28 3.54 -3.90 30.72
N PRO A 29 4.55 -3.04 30.47
CA PRO A 29 5.51 -2.68 31.50
C PRO A 29 4.90 -2.09 32.77
N MET A 30 3.72 -1.45 32.70
CA MET A 30 3.03 -0.97 33.91
C MET A 30 2.50 -2.12 34.77
N VAL A 31 2.22 -3.29 34.19
CA VAL A 31 1.73 -4.48 34.88
C VAL A 31 2.89 -5.33 35.41
N THR A 32 3.91 -5.53 34.59
CA THR A 32 4.98 -6.50 34.89
C THR A 32 6.23 -5.84 35.49
N GLY A 33 6.37 -4.52 35.39
CA GLY A 33 7.58 -3.79 35.76
C GLY A 33 8.76 -4.01 34.81
N LEU A 34 8.57 -4.74 33.70
CA LEU A 34 9.61 -5.12 32.74
C LEU A 34 9.24 -4.67 31.33
N ALA A 35 10.24 -4.35 30.51
CA ALA A 35 10.01 -4.22 29.07
C ALA A 35 9.59 -5.59 28.50
N ARG A 36 8.69 -5.62 27.50
CA ARG A 36 8.18 -6.89 26.94
C ARG A 36 9.31 -7.79 26.40
N ARG A 37 10.37 -7.21 25.83
CA ARG A 37 11.56 -7.97 25.35
C ARG A 37 12.34 -8.59 26.50
N GLU A 38 12.52 -7.85 27.59
CA GLU A 38 13.14 -8.37 28.81
C GLU A 38 12.28 -9.47 29.44
N LEU A 39 10.96 -9.29 29.49
CA LEU A 39 10.04 -10.33 29.94
C LEU A 39 10.18 -11.59 29.07
N ALA A 40 10.16 -11.46 27.75
CA ALA A 40 10.33 -12.60 26.84
C ALA A 40 11.67 -13.33 27.06
N GLU A 41 12.76 -12.59 27.29
CA GLU A 41 14.07 -13.16 27.65
C GLU A 41 14.02 -13.90 29.00
N ARG A 42 13.40 -13.32 30.03
CA ARG A 42 13.23 -13.98 31.35
C ARG A 42 12.38 -15.25 31.28
N LEU A 43 11.43 -15.30 30.35
CA LEU A 43 10.64 -16.50 30.06
C LEU A 43 11.40 -17.53 29.20
N GLY A 44 12.65 -17.25 28.79
CA GLY A 44 13.50 -18.14 28.00
C GLY A 44 13.30 -18.05 26.49
N HIS A 45 12.58 -17.05 26.00
CA HIS A 45 12.20 -16.89 24.58
C HIS A 45 12.50 -15.46 24.08
N ALA A 46 13.77 -15.07 24.13
CA ALA A 46 14.22 -13.74 23.72
C ALA A 46 13.76 -13.38 22.28
N ASP A 47 13.26 -12.15 22.13
CA ASP A 47 12.86 -11.57 20.86
C ASP A 47 14.10 -11.26 20.00
N ALA A 48 14.26 -12.01 18.91
CA ALA A 48 15.28 -11.73 17.90
C ALA A 48 14.70 -11.29 16.55
N ASP A 49 13.37 -11.23 16.41
CA ASP A 49 12.69 -10.99 15.12
C ASP A 49 12.17 -9.55 15.02
N GLY A 50 11.79 -8.92 16.14
CA GLY A 50 11.21 -7.58 16.19
C GLY A 50 12.20 -6.42 16.04
N GLY A 51 13.50 -6.69 15.92
CA GLY A 51 14.56 -5.68 15.90
C GLY A 51 14.49 -4.73 14.69
N ILE A 52 14.87 -3.47 14.91
CA ILE A 52 14.97 -2.44 13.87
C ILE A 52 16.33 -2.57 13.16
N PRO A 53 16.40 -2.58 11.81
CA PRO A 53 17.68 -2.48 11.10
C PRO A 53 18.43 -1.17 11.41
N GLU A 54 19.75 -1.22 11.57
CA GLU A 54 20.60 -0.06 11.91
C GLU A 54 20.43 1.09 10.91
N ALA A 55 20.35 0.76 9.62
CA ALA A 55 20.11 1.73 8.56
C ALA A 55 18.77 2.48 8.71
N ARG A 56 17.71 1.75 9.14
CA ARG A 56 16.37 2.31 9.37
C ARG A 56 16.35 3.18 10.61
N TRP A 57 17.03 2.75 11.67
CA TRP A 57 17.19 3.51 12.91
C TRP A 57 17.92 4.83 12.66
N MET A 58 19.06 4.79 11.95
CA MET A 58 19.81 6.00 11.63
C MET A 58 18.96 6.99 10.84
N ARG A 59 18.21 6.51 9.83
CA ARG A 59 17.31 7.35 9.05
C ARG A 59 16.24 8.04 9.91
N ALA A 60 15.65 7.31 10.86
CA ALA A 60 14.66 7.87 11.78
C ALA A 60 15.28 8.96 12.68
N MET A 61 16.49 8.71 13.21
CA MET A 61 17.23 9.69 14.03
C MET A 61 17.63 10.93 13.24
N THR A 62 18.04 10.77 11.98
CA THR A 62 18.32 11.89 11.07
C THR A 62 17.07 12.73 10.88
N PHE A 63 15.91 12.11 10.62
CA PHE A 63 14.65 12.85 10.46
C PHE A 63 14.24 13.60 11.74
N GLU A 64 14.32 12.96 12.90
CA GLU A 64 14.03 13.59 14.19
C GLU A 64 14.94 14.81 14.45
N ARG A 65 16.21 14.73 14.05
CA ARG A 65 17.15 15.86 14.14
C ARG A 65 16.79 16.99 13.19
N LEU A 66 16.41 16.68 11.95
CA LEU A 66 15.97 17.69 10.97
C LEU A 66 14.72 18.45 11.44
N VAL A 67 13.77 17.79 12.11
CA VAL A 67 12.60 18.44 12.73
C VAL A 67 13.00 19.47 13.78
N LYS A 68 14.15 19.29 14.44
CA LYS A 68 14.68 20.17 15.49
C LYS A 68 15.63 21.24 14.93
N ASP A 69 16.04 21.15 13.67
CA ASP A 69 17.01 22.07 13.08
C ASP A 69 16.41 23.47 12.85
N GLU A 70 17.17 24.51 13.17
CA GLU A 70 16.72 25.91 13.10
C GLU A 70 16.19 26.29 11.70
N ARG A 71 16.71 25.67 10.64
CA ARG A 71 16.29 25.92 9.25
C ARG A 71 14.87 25.41 8.97
N PHE A 72 14.43 24.37 9.66
CA PHE A 72 13.11 23.74 9.44
C PHE A 72 12.06 24.12 10.50
N VAL A 73 12.48 24.59 11.68
CA VAL A 73 11.55 25.05 12.74
C VAL A 73 10.61 26.14 12.24
N SER A 74 11.13 27.17 11.56
CA SER A 74 10.29 28.28 11.08
C SER A 74 9.29 27.80 10.02
N PRO A 75 9.68 27.12 8.93
CA PRO A 75 8.73 26.53 7.98
C PRO A 75 7.69 25.64 8.66
N LEU A 76 8.11 24.69 9.50
CA LEU A 76 7.22 23.75 10.18
C LEU A 76 6.15 24.48 11.02
N LEU A 77 6.55 25.44 11.84
CA LEU A 77 5.63 26.21 12.68
C LEU A 77 4.70 27.09 11.84
N THR A 78 5.23 27.78 10.83
CA THR A 78 4.43 28.67 10.00
C THR A 78 3.40 27.89 9.18
N THR A 79 3.76 26.73 8.62
CA THR A 79 2.82 25.83 7.94
C THR A 79 1.74 25.35 8.90
N ALA A 80 2.11 24.85 10.08
CA ALA A 80 1.14 24.34 11.05
C ALA A 80 0.15 25.44 11.53
N VAL A 81 0.66 26.61 11.90
CA VAL A 81 -0.16 27.74 12.39
C VAL A 81 -0.98 28.34 11.23
N GLY A 82 -0.42 28.39 10.03
CA GLY A 82 -1.09 28.83 8.81
C GLY A 82 -2.25 27.94 8.37
N ASP A 83 -2.05 26.61 8.40
CA ASP A 83 -3.09 25.61 8.10
C ASP A 83 -4.27 25.70 9.06
N LEU A 84 -4.01 26.05 10.32
CA LEU A 84 -5.04 26.31 11.32
C LEU A 84 -5.74 27.66 11.12
N ARG A 85 -5.28 28.48 10.18
CA ARG A 85 -5.77 29.85 9.92
C ARG A 85 -5.66 30.76 11.14
N LEU A 86 -4.67 30.53 11.99
CA LEU A 86 -4.39 31.39 13.14
C LEU A 86 -3.65 32.65 12.70
N ARG A 87 -3.61 33.65 13.57
CA ARG A 87 -2.87 34.89 13.31
C ARG A 87 -1.37 34.62 13.14
N ARG A 88 -0.72 35.42 12.29
CA ARG A 88 0.73 35.33 12.08
C ARG A 88 1.46 35.63 13.39
N PRO A 89 2.41 34.78 13.81
CA PRO A 89 3.23 35.09 14.97
C PRO A 89 4.25 36.19 14.64
N ASP A 90 4.56 37.04 15.64
CA ASP A 90 5.52 38.14 15.50
C ASP A 90 6.97 37.63 15.40
N ALA A 91 7.26 36.49 16.03
CA ALA A 91 8.52 35.77 15.91
C ALA A 91 8.35 34.27 16.19
N VAL A 92 9.31 33.48 15.74
CA VAL A 92 9.43 32.05 16.06
C VAL A 92 10.59 31.85 17.03
N THR A 93 10.36 31.06 18.08
CA THR A 93 11.38 30.70 19.07
C THR A 93 11.39 29.18 19.30
N ARG A 94 12.46 28.69 19.96
CA ARG A 94 12.62 27.26 20.27
C ARG A 94 13.01 27.07 21.73
N LEU A 95 12.45 26.03 22.35
CA LEU A 95 12.82 25.55 23.68
C LEU A 95 13.06 24.03 23.66
N ASP A 96 13.88 23.57 24.60
CA ASP A 96 14.19 22.15 24.81
C ASP A 96 13.79 21.76 26.23
N ALA A 97 12.87 20.80 26.34
CA ALA A 97 12.32 20.30 27.59
C ALA A 97 13.10 19.12 28.18
N ARG A 98 14.19 18.68 27.53
CA ARG A 98 15.19 17.73 28.04
C ARG A 98 14.61 16.42 28.56
N VAL A 99 13.51 15.97 27.96
CA VAL A 99 12.79 14.72 28.27
C VAL A 99 12.46 14.63 29.78
N SER A 100 12.07 15.75 30.39
CA SER A 100 11.79 15.84 31.83
C SER A 100 10.47 16.53 32.09
N VAL A 101 9.64 15.95 32.97
CA VAL A 101 8.34 16.52 33.36
C VAL A 101 8.51 17.92 33.96
N GLY A 102 9.53 18.11 34.79
CA GLY A 102 9.80 19.42 35.39
C GLY A 102 10.24 20.47 34.37
N ALA A 103 11.17 20.12 33.49
CA ALA A 103 11.64 21.02 32.45
C ALA A 103 10.58 21.30 31.38
N THR A 104 9.71 20.33 31.07
CA THR A 104 8.55 20.53 30.18
C THR A 104 7.58 21.56 30.76
N ALA A 105 7.26 21.49 32.06
CA ALA A 105 6.39 22.49 32.70
C ALA A 105 7.01 23.90 32.65
N GLN A 106 8.33 24.00 32.86
CA GLN A 106 9.06 25.27 32.77
C GLN A 106 9.05 25.81 31.33
N ALA A 107 9.29 24.96 30.34
CA ALA A 107 9.27 25.34 28.92
C ALA A 107 7.88 25.81 28.48
N LEU A 108 6.81 25.13 28.92
CA LEU A 108 5.43 25.54 28.65
C LEU A 108 5.11 26.91 29.27
N ALA A 109 5.56 27.17 30.49
CA ALA A 109 5.36 28.47 31.13
C ALA A 109 6.09 29.60 30.38
N GLN A 110 7.35 29.37 29.97
CA GLN A 110 8.13 30.35 29.19
C GLN A 110 7.53 30.60 27.81
N ALA A 111 7.10 29.54 27.13
CA ALA A 111 6.45 29.64 25.82
C ALA A 111 5.10 30.36 25.90
N HIS A 112 4.34 30.13 26.98
CA HIS A 112 3.08 30.83 27.25
C HIS A 112 3.29 32.33 27.42
N GLU A 113 4.27 32.71 28.26
CA GLU A 113 4.64 34.11 28.50
C GLU A 113 5.07 34.79 27.18
N ALA A 114 5.94 34.14 26.41
CA ALA A 114 6.37 34.67 25.10
C ALA A 114 5.21 34.82 24.10
N ALA A 115 4.25 33.89 24.10
CA ALA A 115 3.08 33.99 23.25
C ALA A 115 2.15 35.13 23.66
N VAL A 116 1.87 35.28 24.96
CA VAL A 116 0.94 36.30 25.46
C VAL A 116 1.55 37.70 25.44
N GLU A 117 2.80 37.85 25.87
CA GLU A 117 3.44 39.16 26.03
C GLU A 117 4.09 39.70 24.75
N HIS A 118 4.52 38.80 23.84
CA HIS A 118 5.31 39.16 22.67
C HIS A 118 4.75 38.65 21.35
N GLY A 119 3.61 37.96 21.35
CA GLY A 119 3.03 37.41 20.13
C GLY A 119 3.88 36.30 19.47
N HIS A 120 4.81 35.71 20.22
CA HIS A 120 5.73 34.71 19.67
C HIS A 120 5.08 33.32 19.53
N CYS A 121 5.47 32.59 18.50
CA CYS A 121 5.23 31.15 18.38
C CYS A 121 6.48 30.38 18.83
N THR A 122 6.31 29.35 19.66
CA THR A 122 7.42 28.58 20.24
C THR A 122 7.30 27.11 19.91
N LEU A 123 8.33 26.52 19.31
CA LEU A 123 8.49 25.07 19.22
C LEU A 123 9.20 24.56 20.49
N ILE A 124 8.52 23.74 21.27
CA ILE A 124 9.12 23.00 22.37
C ILE A 124 9.46 21.60 21.86
N THR A 125 10.67 21.13 22.13
CA THR A 125 11.16 19.81 21.70
C THR A 125 11.54 18.94 22.90
N SER A 126 11.58 17.62 22.72
CA SER A 126 11.99 16.66 23.75
C SER A 126 11.12 16.74 25.02
N LEU A 127 9.80 16.68 24.84
CA LEU A 127 8.84 16.80 25.94
C LEU A 127 8.74 15.52 26.76
N ALA A 128 8.31 15.67 28.01
CA ALA A 128 7.80 14.60 28.83
C ALA A 128 6.58 15.11 29.61
N VAL A 129 5.41 14.58 29.30
CA VAL A 129 4.14 14.94 29.92
C VAL A 129 3.67 13.76 30.78
N PRO A 130 3.18 13.97 32.00
CA PRO A 130 2.67 12.85 32.79
C PRO A 130 1.54 12.14 32.06
N PHE A 131 1.51 10.81 32.14
CA PHE A 131 0.44 10.04 31.52
C PHE A 131 -0.92 10.48 32.07
N VAL A 132 -1.92 10.58 31.20
CA VAL A 132 -3.27 11.04 31.57
C VAL A 132 -3.82 10.27 32.78
N GLY A 133 -4.16 11.00 33.85
CA GLY A 133 -4.66 10.42 35.11
C GLY A 133 -3.60 9.93 36.10
N LEU A 134 -2.31 9.92 35.75
CA LEU A 134 -1.22 9.33 36.56
C LEU A 134 -0.15 10.36 36.99
N GLU A 135 -0.47 11.65 37.04
CA GLU A 135 0.49 12.73 37.37
C GLU A 135 1.22 12.53 38.72
N GLY A 136 0.58 11.88 39.70
CA GLY A 136 1.13 11.65 41.03
C GLY A 136 1.70 10.25 41.27
N GLU A 137 1.61 9.35 40.29
CA GLU A 137 1.97 7.93 40.47
C GLU A 137 3.48 7.73 40.32
N THR A 138 4.11 7.19 41.36
CA THR A 138 5.56 6.99 41.38
C THR A 138 5.91 5.79 40.51
N GLY A 139 6.62 6.01 39.40
CA GLY A 139 6.98 4.95 38.45
C GLY A 139 6.14 4.93 37.17
N ALA A 140 5.12 5.79 37.06
CA ALA A 140 4.41 5.98 35.79
C ALA A 140 5.32 6.61 34.74
N THR A 141 5.49 5.93 33.60
CA THR A 141 6.30 6.46 32.50
C THR A 141 5.57 7.65 31.85
N PRO A 142 6.21 8.84 31.75
CA PRO A 142 5.61 9.97 31.04
C PRO A 142 5.43 9.65 29.55
N VAL A 143 4.43 10.29 28.94
CA VAL A 143 4.26 10.36 27.49
C VAL A 143 5.34 11.30 26.95
N LYS A 144 6.00 10.93 25.85
CA LYS A 144 7.08 11.71 25.25
C LYS A 144 6.76 12.12 23.81
N PRO A 145 5.93 13.16 23.62
CA PRO A 145 5.73 13.75 22.29
C PRO A 145 7.03 14.38 21.80
N ASP A 146 7.32 14.23 20.51
CA ASP A 146 8.58 14.77 19.95
C ASP A 146 8.64 16.30 20.00
N PHE A 147 7.50 16.96 19.79
CA PHE A 147 7.39 18.42 19.87
C PHE A 147 6.01 18.94 20.28
N ALA A 148 5.94 20.23 20.61
CA ALA A 148 4.70 20.96 20.79
C ALA A 148 4.84 22.40 20.29
N ILE A 149 3.75 22.96 19.76
CA ILE A 149 3.69 24.32 19.26
C ILE A 149 2.85 25.15 20.22
N VAL A 150 3.43 26.23 20.74
CA VAL A 150 2.72 27.21 21.57
C VAL A 150 2.62 28.51 20.79
N THR A 151 1.41 28.99 20.57
CA THR A 151 1.14 30.21 19.78
C THR A 151 0.10 31.08 20.49
N PRO A 152 0.06 32.40 20.26
CA PRO A 152 -0.92 33.28 20.91
C PRO A 152 -2.35 32.86 20.57
N ARG A 153 -3.28 33.06 21.51
CA ARG A 153 -4.71 32.76 21.34
C ARG A 153 -5.54 34.03 21.47
N PHE A 154 -6.41 34.26 20.50
CA PHE A 154 -7.34 35.38 20.46
C PHE A 154 -8.79 34.90 20.58
N ALA A 155 -9.72 35.82 20.85
CA ALA A 155 -11.12 35.49 21.09
C ALA A 155 -11.88 35.04 19.83
N ASP A 156 -11.41 35.49 18.67
CA ASP A 156 -11.95 35.28 17.33
C ASP A 156 -11.21 34.20 16.54
N ASP A 157 -10.23 33.53 17.15
CA ASP A 157 -9.48 32.46 16.47
C ASP A 157 -10.43 31.36 15.96
N PRO A 158 -10.26 30.93 14.69
CA PRO A 158 -11.04 29.83 14.14
C PRO A 158 -10.68 28.52 14.84
N LEU A 159 -11.68 27.65 15.02
CA LEU A 159 -11.48 26.33 15.64
C LEU A 159 -10.92 25.27 14.64
N GLY A 160 -10.43 25.70 13.47
CA GLY A 160 -9.76 24.86 12.47
C GLY A 160 -10.14 25.12 10.99
N PRO A 161 -9.48 24.45 10.03
CA PRO A 161 -9.62 24.65 8.57
C PRO A 161 -10.99 24.37 7.91
N GLY A 162 -12.08 24.23 8.68
CA GLY A 162 -13.42 23.84 8.17
C GLY A 162 -14.53 24.88 8.30
N ALA A 163 -14.24 26.13 8.68
CA ALA A 163 -15.28 27.14 8.90
C ALA A 163 -15.73 27.92 7.64
N ALA A 164 -14.99 27.81 6.52
CA ALA A 164 -15.40 28.39 5.24
C ALA A 164 -14.77 27.63 4.07
N GLY A 165 -15.57 27.29 3.06
CA GLY A 165 -15.10 26.65 1.83
C GLY A 165 -14.21 27.57 0.98
N PRO A 166 -13.43 27.05 0.00
CA PRO A 166 -12.63 27.87 -0.90
C PRO A 166 -13.46 28.93 -1.65
N ASP A 167 -14.70 28.61 -2.00
CA ASP A 167 -15.61 29.51 -2.72
C ASP A 167 -16.17 30.64 -1.83
N GLU A 168 -16.29 30.43 -0.52
CA GLU A 168 -16.64 31.49 0.46
C GLU A 168 -15.43 32.39 0.76
N LEU A 169 -14.22 31.91 0.47
CA LEU A 169 -12.98 32.65 0.65
C LEU A 169 -12.82 33.76 -0.40
N ASP A 170 -13.16 33.48 -1.65
CA ASP A 170 -13.17 34.51 -2.72
C ASP A 170 -14.23 35.58 -2.42
N GLU A 171 -15.40 35.20 -1.90
CA GLU A 171 -16.43 36.16 -1.50
C GLU A 171 -16.05 36.96 -0.25
N ALA A 172 -15.37 36.35 0.73
CA ALA A 172 -14.93 37.04 1.96
C ALA A 172 -13.69 37.92 1.74
N LEU A 173 -12.75 37.51 0.88
CA LEU A 173 -11.58 38.30 0.50
C LEU A 173 -12.00 39.48 -0.40
N GLN A 174 -12.95 39.28 -1.33
CA GLN A 174 -13.54 40.39 -2.09
C GLN A 174 -14.36 41.34 -1.20
N ALA A 175 -14.98 40.84 -0.14
CA ALA A 175 -15.67 41.69 0.85
C ALA A 175 -14.69 42.45 1.78
N ALA A 176 -13.49 41.91 2.03
CA ALA A 176 -12.46 42.56 2.82
C ALA A 176 -11.70 43.65 2.03
N ASP A 177 -11.43 43.43 0.74
CA ASP A 177 -10.80 44.42 -0.15
C ASP A 177 -11.71 45.63 -0.45
N ALA A 178 -13.03 45.51 -0.24
CA ALA A 178 -13.97 46.61 -0.41
C ALA A 178 -14.03 47.60 0.77
N ASN A 179 -13.37 47.28 1.90
CA ASN A 179 -13.32 48.13 3.09
C ASN A 179 -11.88 48.54 3.43
N ASP A 180 -11.15 49.04 2.43
CA ASP A 180 -9.97 49.87 2.69
C ASP A 180 -10.42 51.28 3.08
N GLU A 181 -10.69 51.48 4.37
CA GLU A 181 -10.47 52.74 5.07
C GLU A 181 -10.61 52.50 6.59
N THR A 182 -9.46 52.50 7.30
CA THR A 182 -9.30 52.57 8.76
C THR A 182 -9.54 51.31 9.61
N MET A 183 -8.70 50.28 9.45
CA MET A 183 -8.31 49.42 10.59
C MET A 183 -7.12 50.04 11.31
N THR A 184 -7.39 51.02 12.17
CA THR A 184 -6.46 51.29 13.29
C THR A 184 -6.36 50.01 14.10
N ALA A 185 -5.18 49.36 14.07
CA ALA A 185 -4.85 48.22 14.91
C ALA A 185 -5.06 48.61 16.38
N VAL A 186 -6.23 48.27 16.93
CA VAL A 186 -6.32 47.95 18.34
C VAL A 186 -5.60 46.61 18.44
N ALA A 187 -4.45 46.57 19.11
CA ALA A 187 -3.81 45.31 19.44
C ALA A 187 -4.83 44.52 20.28
N ASP A 188 -5.53 43.58 19.65
CA ASP A 188 -6.32 42.60 20.40
C ASP A 188 -5.34 41.88 21.31
N GLU A 189 -5.52 42.06 22.60
CA GLU A 189 -4.69 41.43 23.61
C GLU A 189 -4.90 39.91 23.54
N ALA A 190 -3.81 39.15 23.51
CA ALA A 190 -3.90 37.70 23.54
C ALA A 190 -4.60 37.27 24.84
N ILE A 191 -5.68 36.49 24.71
CA ILE A 191 -6.47 36.00 25.86
C ILE A 191 -5.87 34.73 26.49
N GLY A 192 -4.63 34.40 26.11
CA GLY A 192 -3.89 33.20 26.49
C GLY A 192 -3.08 32.64 25.31
N SER A 193 -2.80 31.34 25.35
CA SER A 193 -2.09 30.65 24.26
C SER A 193 -2.80 29.36 23.84
N TRP A 194 -2.58 28.94 22.60
CA TRP A 194 -2.86 27.59 22.12
C TRP A 194 -1.65 26.69 22.36
N LEU A 195 -1.92 25.42 22.67
CA LEU A 195 -0.95 24.33 22.68
C LEU A 195 -1.38 23.30 21.64
N VAL A 196 -0.64 23.21 20.54
CA VAL A 196 -0.82 22.16 19.52
C VAL A 196 0.23 21.10 19.79
N MET A 197 -0.21 19.91 20.18
CA MET A 197 0.71 18.79 20.37
C MET A 197 1.14 18.22 19.02
N GLY A 198 2.37 17.73 18.96
CA GLY A 198 2.85 17.08 17.76
C GLY A 198 3.86 15.98 18.00
N ASP A 199 4.13 15.25 16.92
CA ASP A 199 5.01 14.09 16.92
C ASP A 199 5.72 13.96 15.56
N ALA A 200 6.92 13.39 15.53
CA ALA A 200 7.71 13.23 14.31
C ALA A 200 7.72 11.75 13.88
N LYS A 201 7.43 11.52 12.59
CA LYS A 201 7.41 10.17 12.02
C LYS A 201 8.05 10.14 10.64
N ASP A 202 9.12 9.35 10.53
CA ASP A 202 9.78 9.05 9.25
C ASP A 202 8.98 8.02 8.43
N TYR A 203 7.75 8.40 8.09
CA TYR A 203 6.93 7.65 7.17
C TYR A 203 7.38 7.96 5.75
N GLY A 204 8.00 6.97 5.10
CA GLY A 204 8.29 7.06 3.68
C GLY A 204 7.00 7.19 2.89
N ARG A 205 6.97 8.13 1.95
CA ARG A 205 5.90 8.19 0.95
C ARG A 205 6.01 6.95 0.07
N VAL A 206 4.89 6.26 -0.06
CA VAL A 206 4.74 5.17 -1.03
C VAL A 206 3.85 5.73 -2.13
N ARG A 207 4.40 5.78 -3.35
CA ARG A 207 3.82 6.51 -4.48
C ARG A 207 3.66 7.98 -4.07
N SER A 208 2.51 8.59 -4.35
CA SER A 208 2.24 10.01 -4.07
C SER A 208 1.77 10.32 -2.64
N ARG A 209 1.64 9.33 -1.74
CA ARG A 209 1.04 9.53 -0.39
C ARG A 209 1.76 8.74 0.70
N ILE A 210 1.48 9.11 1.94
CA ILE A 210 1.76 8.27 3.11
C ILE A 210 0.56 7.36 3.31
N ASP A 211 0.79 6.12 3.74
CA ASP A 211 -0.28 5.16 4.07
C ASP A 211 -1.17 5.69 5.21
N ASP A 212 -2.50 5.64 5.02
CA ASP A 212 -3.47 6.18 5.98
C ASP A 212 -3.39 5.47 7.35
N GLY A 213 -3.09 4.17 7.36
CA GLY A 213 -2.93 3.39 8.60
C GLY A 213 -1.72 3.86 9.42
N ARG A 214 -0.62 4.22 8.74
CA ARG A 214 0.55 4.83 9.39
C ARG A 214 0.24 6.20 9.96
N MET A 215 -0.46 7.05 9.20
CA MET A 215 -0.87 8.38 9.66
C MET A 215 -1.76 8.30 10.91
N LEU A 216 -2.76 7.39 10.91
CA LEU A 216 -3.62 7.14 12.06
C LEU A 216 -2.81 6.79 13.32
N LYS A 217 -1.83 5.89 13.20
CA LYS A 217 -0.95 5.52 14.31
C LYS A 217 -0.21 6.75 14.88
N GLY A 218 0.38 7.58 14.01
CA GLY A 218 1.04 8.82 14.40
C GLY A 218 0.10 9.77 15.16
N PHE A 219 -1.12 10.00 14.63
CA PHE A 219 -2.07 10.91 15.28
C PHE A 219 -2.66 10.38 16.60
N LEU A 220 -2.73 9.07 16.81
CA LEU A 220 -3.06 8.51 18.13
C LEU A 220 -1.98 8.84 19.18
N GLN A 221 -0.70 8.90 18.80
CA GLN A 221 0.37 9.32 19.71
C GLN A 221 0.27 10.82 20.02
N VAL A 222 0.00 11.65 19.00
CA VAL A 222 -0.26 13.07 19.15
C VAL A 222 -1.46 13.31 20.08
N ALA A 223 -2.55 12.56 19.90
CA ALA A 223 -3.74 12.65 20.73
C ALA A 223 -3.49 12.23 22.19
N LEU A 224 -2.64 11.22 22.45
CA LEU A 224 -2.23 10.87 23.81
C LEU A 224 -1.43 12.00 24.48
N GLY A 225 -0.52 12.63 23.74
CA GLY A 225 0.17 13.83 24.22
C GLY A 225 -0.79 14.97 24.54
N ALA A 226 -1.77 15.21 23.67
CA ALA A 226 -2.79 16.25 23.82
C ALA A 226 -3.68 16.02 25.04
N GLU A 227 -4.20 14.80 25.23
CA GLU A 227 -5.01 14.45 26.40
C GLU A 227 -4.21 14.53 27.71
N SER A 228 -2.96 14.07 27.68
CA SER A 228 -2.07 14.12 28.83
C SER A 228 -1.77 15.57 29.24
N ALA A 229 -1.51 16.45 28.27
CA ALA A 229 -1.26 17.87 28.53
C ALA A 229 -2.52 18.60 28.99
N GLU A 230 -3.70 18.24 28.47
CA GLU A 230 -4.99 18.82 28.89
C GLU A 230 -5.31 18.49 30.36
N ALA A 231 -5.05 17.25 30.78
CA ALA A 231 -5.27 16.78 32.14
C ALA A 231 -4.19 17.27 33.14
N TRP A 232 -3.08 17.80 32.65
CA TRP A 232 -1.91 18.09 33.48
C TRP A 232 -2.11 19.33 34.35
N SER A 233 -1.99 19.17 35.67
CA SER A 233 -2.20 20.27 36.63
C SER A 233 -1.19 21.42 36.53
N LYS A 234 -0.01 21.17 35.95
CA LYS A 234 1.05 22.19 35.78
C LYS A 234 0.98 22.96 34.47
N ARG A 235 0.02 22.65 33.59
CA ARG A 235 -0.24 23.46 32.40
C ARG A 235 -0.65 24.89 32.83
N PRO A 236 -0.13 25.95 32.19
CA PRO A 236 -0.58 27.32 32.46
C PRO A 236 -2.11 27.46 32.32
N ALA A 237 -2.74 28.25 33.21
CA ALA A 237 -4.20 28.30 33.32
C ALA A 237 -4.91 28.82 32.05
N ASP A 238 -4.32 29.80 31.36
CA ASP A 238 -4.90 30.41 30.15
C ASP A 238 -4.41 29.76 28.85
N MET A 239 -3.59 28.69 28.96
CA MET A 239 -3.17 27.85 27.85
C MET A 239 -4.21 26.76 27.58
N ARG A 240 -4.71 26.68 26.35
CA ARG A 240 -5.67 25.65 25.91
C ARG A 240 -5.03 24.69 24.93
N VAL A 241 -5.25 23.38 25.09
CA VAL A 241 -4.85 22.42 24.05
C VAL A 241 -5.79 22.58 22.86
N HIS A 242 -5.22 22.69 21.67
CA HIS A 242 -6.00 22.85 20.44
C HIS A 242 -6.70 21.53 20.07
N THR A 243 -7.81 21.62 19.32
CA THR A 243 -8.55 20.44 18.81
C THR A 243 -7.81 19.72 17.68
N TYR A 244 -6.81 20.36 17.10
CA TYR A 244 -5.94 19.80 16.07
C TYR A 244 -4.56 19.50 16.65
N GLY A 245 -3.89 18.51 16.06
CA GLY A 245 -2.50 18.15 16.32
C GLY A 245 -1.68 18.18 15.04
N ALA A 246 -0.36 18.15 15.20
CA ALA A 246 0.60 18.22 14.10
C ALA A 246 1.45 16.94 14.03
N LEU A 247 1.50 16.31 12.86
CA LEU A 247 2.47 15.25 12.59
C LEU A 247 3.55 15.78 11.65
N ALA A 248 4.81 15.79 12.10
CA ALA A 248 5.94 16.11 11.25
C ALA A 248 6.33 14.85 10.45
N VAL A 249 6.26 14.92 9.13
CA VAL A 249 6.56 13.81 8.22
C VAL A 249 7.52 14.25 7.11
N PRO A 250 8.27 13.33 6.47
CA PRO A 250 9.04 13.65 5.29
C PRO A 250 8.17 14.23 4.16
N ARG A 251 8.48 15.45 3.74
CA ARG A 251 7.92 16.10 2.54
C ARG A 251 8.37 15.37 1.28
N ASN A 252 9.58 14.85 1.26
CA ASN A 252 10.23 14.32 0.06
C ASN A 252 11.25 13.23 0.43
N SER A 253 11.91 12.65 -0.58
CA SER A 253 12.89 11.57 -0.40
C SER A 253 14.16 12.00 0.35
N PHE A 254 14.40 13.30 0.51
CA PHE A 254 15.53 13.89 1.23
C PHE A 254 15.25 14.15 2.72
N LEU A 255 14.12 13.66 3.25
CA LEU A 255 13.72 13.79 4.65
C LEU A 255 13.42 15.23 5.11
N GLN A 256 13.19 16.17 4.20
CA GLN A 256 12.79 17.53 4.58
C GLN A 256 11.45 17.50 5.34
N PRO A 257 11.36 18.03 6.57
CA PRO A 257 10.13 17.97 7.36
C PRO A 257 9.00 18.85 6.81
N THR A 258 7.77 18.37 6.91
CA THR A 258 6.55 19.19 6.77
C THR A 258 5.52 18.79 7.82
N ALA A 259 4.65 19.71 8.21
CA ALA A 259 3.56 19.45 9.15
C ALA A 259 2.32 18.97 8.40
N VAL A 260 1.69 17.91 8.90
CA VAL A 260 0.33 17.51 8.53
C VAL A 260 -0.57 17.75 9.73
N MET A 261 -1.66 18.50 9.53
CA MET A 261 -2.60 18.88 10.58
C MET A 261 -3.86 18.02 10.53
N GLU A 262 -4.24 17.44 11.66
CA GLU A 262 -5.42 16.57 11.77
C GLU A 262 -6.27 16.98 12.98
N ARG A 263 -7.59 16.87 12.84
CA ARG A 263 -8.51 17.10 13.95
C ARG A 263 -8.51 15.86 14.87
N LEU A 264 -8.23 16.08 16.15
CA LEU A 264 -7.95 14.99 17.08
C LEU A 264 -9.18 14.46 17.82
N ASP A 265 -10.40 14.96 17.60
CA ASP A 265 -11.56 14.62 18.45
C ASP A 265 -11.82 13.10 18.56
N ASP A 266 -11.81 12.39 17.44
CA ASP A 266 -12.00 10.93 17.40
C ASP A 266 -10.79 10.19 18.00
N HIS A 267 -9.58 10.62 17.66
CA HIS A 267 -8.32 10.09 18.19
C HIS A 267 -8.24 10.22 19.72
N ARG A 268 -8.66 11.38 20.24
CA ARG A 268 -8.73 11.73 21.66
C ARG A 268 -9.76 10.90 22.41
N ALA A 269 -10.91 10.60 21.78
CA ALA A 269 -11.90 9.69 22.34
C ALA A 269 -11.34 8.27 22.50
N GLU A 270 -10.67 7.74 21.47
CA GLU A 270 -10.02 6.42 21.51
C GLU A 270 -8.95 6.37 22.62
N VAL A 271 -8.04 7.35 22.63
CA VAL A 271 -6.97 7.46 23.65
C VAL A 271 -7.52 7.48 25.07
N ARG A 272 -8.60 8.23 25.34
CA ARG A 272 -9.22 8.26 26.67
C ARG A 272 -9.78 6.91 27.08
N ALA A 273 -10.41 6.19 26.16
CA ALA A 273 -10.88 4.82 26.43
C ALA A 273 -9.71 3.88 26.78
N ARG A 274 -8.63 3.92 26.00
CA ARG A 274 -7.42 3.11 26.24
C ARG A 274 -6.68 3.44 27.53
N ALA A 275 -6.64 4.72 27.92
CA ALA A 275 -6.07 5.12 29.19
C ALA A 275 -6.90 4.59 30.38
N ALA A 276 -8.23 4.62 30.27
CA ALA A 276 -9.12 4.08 31.30
C ALA A 276 -8.99 2.55 31.42
N GLU A 277 -8.89 1.82 30.31
CA GLU A 277 -8.63 0.36 30.30
C GLU A 277 -7.34 0.00 31.05
N ARG A 278 -6.27 0.79 30.85
CA ARG A 278 -4.98 0.57 31.51
C ARG A 278 -5.01 0.84 33.00
N GLU A 279 -5.67 1.90 33.42
CA GLU A 279 -5.80 2.18 34.85
C GLU A 279 -6.63 1.09 35.55
N ALA A 280 -7.69 0.60 34.88
CA ALA A 280 -8.45 -0.55 35.39
C ALA A 280 -7.56 -1.80 35.51
N LEU A 281 -6.73 -2.08 34.52
CA LEU A 281 -5.79 -3.20 34.53
C LEU A 281 -4.76 -3.10 35.67
N ARG A 282 -4.21 -1.91 35.91
CA ARG A 282 -3.31 -1.66 37.04
C ARG A 282 -4.00 -1.93 38.38
N GLN A 283 -5.24 -1.49 38.53
CA GLN A 283 -6.04 -1.72 39.74
C GLN A 283 -6.34 -3.22 39.95
N GLU A 284 -6.60 -3.96 38.87
CA GLU A 284 -6.76 -5.41 38.90
C GLU A 284 -5.48 -6.11 39.39
N VAL A 285 -4.33 -5.76 38.82
CA VAL A 285 -3.02 -6.29 39.24
C VAL A 285 -2.76 -6.01 40.72
N HIS A 286 -2.98 -4.77 41.16
CA HIS A 286 -2.82 -4.40 42.55
C HIS A 286 -3.75 -5.21 43.49
N ALA A 287 -4.98 -5.49 43.05
CA ALA A 287 -5.92 -6.31 43.80
C ALA A 287 -5.52 -7.79 43.85
N GLU A 288 -4.94 -8.34 42.77
CA GLU A 288 -4.53 -9.75 42.68
C GLU A 288 -3.19 -10.04 43.38
N THR A 289 -2.20 -9.16 43.24
CA THR A 289 -0.82 -9.39 43.72
C THR A 289 -0.49 -8.66 45.02
N GLY A 290 -1.30 -7.68 45.42
CA GLY A 290 -1.03 -6.82 46.58
C GLY A 290 0.13 -5.85 46.39
N GLY A 291 0.61 -5.66 45.15
CA GLY A 291 1.67 -4.73 44.79
C GLY A 291 1.42 -4.06 43.44
N ASP A 292 2.24 -3.07 43.08
CA ASP A 292 2.03 -2.28 41.86
C ASP A 292 2.39 -3.05 40.57
N HIS A 293 3.14 -4.16 40.71
CA HIS A 293 3.55 -5.02 39.60
C HIS A 293 3.43 -6.50 39.99
N VAL A 294 3.40 -7.37 38.98
CA VAL A 294 3.46 -8.82 39.15
C VAL A 294 4.84 -9.23 39.71
N PRO A 295 4.90 -10.00 40.82
CA PRO A 295 6.15 -10.49 41.36
C PRO A 295 6.92 -11.36 40.37
N GLU A 296 8.26 -11.24 40.35
CA GLU A 296 9.10 -11.97 39.40
C GLU A 296 8.89 -13.50 39.44
N SER A 297 8.67 -14.07 40.63
CA SER A 297 8.38 -15.50 40.81
C SER A 297 7.05 -15.96 40.21
N GLU A 298 6.15 -15.02 39.89
CA GLU A 298 4.80 -15.28 39.42
C GLU A 298 4.61 -14.91 37.94
N LEU A 299 5.58 -14.25 37.30
CA LEU A 299 5.49 -13.76 35.91
C LEU A 299 5.10 -14.85 34.91
N GLN A 300 5.72 -16.02 34.99
CA GLN A 300 5.43 -17.16 34.11
C GLN A 300 3.96 -17.60 34.26
N ALA A 301 3.50 -17.85 35.49
CA ALA A 301 2.14 -18.27 35.77
C ALA A 301 1.13 -17.17 35.38
N TRP A 302 1.47 -15.91 35.62
CA TRP A 302 0.69 -14.75 35.23
C TRP A 302 0.45 -14.72 33.71
N VAL A 303 1.51 -14.84 32.92
CA VAL A 303 1.40 -14.81 31.44
C VAL A 303 0.64 -16.02 30.91
N ASP A 304 0.85 -17.19 31.50
CA ASP A 304 0.24 -18.46 31.06
C ASP A 304 -1.27 -18.50 31.26
N LEU A 305 -1.77 -17.82 32.29
CA LEU A 305 -3.20 -17.72 32.60
C LEU A 305 -3.97 -16.78 31.65
N ARG A 306 -3.28 -15.92 30.89
CA ARG A 306 -3.92 -14.95 29.98
C ARG A 306 -4.16 -15.55 28.61
N GLU A 307 -5.31 -15.20 28.02
CA GLU A 307 -5.67 -15.63 26.67
C GLU A 307 -4.66 -15.07 25.66
N LYS A 308 -4.09 -15.97 24.85
CA LYS A 308 -3.26 -15.60 23.70
C LYS A 308 -4.15 -15.55 22.47
N GLU A 309 -4.54 -14.36 22.05
CA GLU A 309 -5.14 -14.12 20.73
C GLU A 309 -4.06 -14.16 19.64
N PHE A 310 -3.36 -15.30 19.56
CA PHE A 310 -2.25 -15.47 18.63
C PHE A 310 -2.77 -15.43 17.19
N ASP A 311 -2.13 -14.59 16.39
CA ASP A 311 -2.33 -14.46 14.96
C ASP A 311 -0.95 -14.34 14.30
N PRO A 312 -0.52 -15.33 13.51
CA PRO A 312 0.80 -15.33 12.90
C PRO A 312 1.03 -14.20 11.89
N THR A 313 -0.01 -13.51 11.42
CA THR A 313 0.12 -12.38 10.47
C THR A 313 0.50 -11.09 11.17
N SER A 314 -0.18 -10.78 12.29
CA SER A 314 0.09 -9.58 13.07
C SER A 314 1.22 -9.81 14.08
N CYS A 315 1.27 -10.97 14.74
CA CYS A 315 2.11 -11.20 15.92
C CYS A 315 3.63 -11.18 15.66
N GLN A 316 4.12 -11.23 14.42
CA GLN A 316 5.57 -11.33 14.15
C GLN A 316 6.38 -10.15 14.72
N THR A 317 5.76 -8.97 14.89
CA THR A 317 6.39 -7.79 15.49
C THR A 317 6.25 -7.71 17.02
N CYS A 318 5.46 -8.60 17.62
CA CYS A 318 5.24 -8.66 19.06
C CYS A 318 6.41 -9.38 19.74
N SER A 319 7.00 -8.77 20.78
CA SER A 319 8.10 -9.39 21.53
C SER A 319 7.74 -10.71 22.23
N MET A 320 6.45 -10.99 22.42
CA MET A 320 5.97 -12.26 22.99
C MET A 320 5.72 -13.35 21.92
N PHE A 321 5.96 -13.06 20.63
CA PHE A 321 5.68 -13.95 19.51
C PHE A 321 6.30 -15.34 19.69
N ARG A 322 7.62 -15.40 19.91
CA ARG A 322 8.37 -16.66 20.06
C ARG A 322 7.85 -17.48 21.24
N TYR A 323 7.51 -16.81 22.34
CA TYR A 323 6.94 -17.44 23.52
C TYR A 323 5.57 -18.06 23.23
N CYS A 324 4.64 -17.28 22.66
CA CYS A 324 3.29 -17.75 22.31
C CYS A 324 3.32 -18.87 21.26
N ARG A 325 4.18 -18.74 20.23
CA ARG A 325 4.40 -19.74 19.19
C ARG A 325 4.96 -21.03 19.78
N HIS A 326 5.94 -20.94 20.67
CA HIS A 326 6.49 -22.11 21.35
C HIS A 326 5.40 -22.89 22.10
N GLN A 327 4.58 -22.20 22.88
CA GLN A 327 3.48 -22.85 23.61
C GLN A 327 2.49 -23.57 22.70
N LEU A 328 2.17 -22.99 21.53
CA LEU A 328 1.31 -23.65 20.54
C LEU A 328 1.99 -24.90 19.97
N ARG A 329 3.27 -24.78 19.60
CA ARG A 329 4.05 -25.88 19.02
C ARG A 329 4.26 -27.07 19.97
N THR A 330 4.30 -26.81 21.28
CA THR A 330 4.47 -27.84 22.32
C THR A 330 3.15 -28.29 22.96
N SER A 331 2.00 -27.78 22.51
CA SER A 331 0.70 -28.15 23.07
C SER A 331 0.37 -29.61 22.82
N SER A 332 -0.33 -30.22 23.79
CA SER A 332 -0.90 -31.57 23.64
C SER A 332 -2.26 -31.56 22.94
N ASP A 333 -2.89 -30.40 22.79
CA ASP A 333 -4.13 -30.25 22.03
C ASP A 333 -3.81 -30.17 20.54
N ALA A 334 -4.26 -31.16 19.77
CA ALA A 334 -4.03 -31.19 18.32
C ALA A 334 -4.65 -29.98 17.62
N THR A 335 -5.73 -29.40 18.15
CA THR A 335 -6.44 -28.27 17.54
C THR A 335 -5.69 -26.94 17.67
N ASP A 336 -4.67 -26.85 18.52
CA ASP A 336 -3.81 -25.65 18.62
C ASP A 336 -3.05 -25.36 17.33
N VAL A 337 -2.88 -26.35 16.45
CA VAL A 337 -2.33 -26.12 15.10
C VAL A 337 -3.20 -25.13 14.30
N LEU A 338 -4.51 -25.10 14.52
CA LEU A 338 -5.41 -24.15 13.84
C LEU A 338 -5.13 -22.71 14.28
N VAL A 339 -4.76 -22.52 15.56
CA VAL A 339 -4.34 -21.21 16.07
C VAL A 339 -2.95 -20.86 15.55
N GLU A 340 -2.01 -21.82 15.56
CA GLU A 340 -0.65 -21.62 15.03
C GLU A 340 -0.65 -21.16 13.57
N ILE A 341 -1.47 -21.79 12.73
CA ILE A 341 -1.53 -21.43 11.32
C ILE A 341 -2.34 -20.16 11.04
N GLY A 342 -3.05 -19.61 12.04
CA GLY A 342 -3.85 -18.40 11.91
C GLY A 342 -5.24 -18.62 11.33
N ALA A 343 -5.85 -19.79 11.55
CA ALA A 343 -7.24 -20.01 11.15
C ALA A 343 -8.18 -19.02 11.88
N PRO A 344 -9.14 -18.40 11.18
CA PRO A 344 -10.11 -17.47 11.79
C PRO A 344 -10.86 -18.10 12.95
N THR A 345 -11.05 -17.36 14.04
CA THR A 345 -11.66 -17.86 15.29
C THR A 345 -13.02 -18.52 15.07
N ASP A 346 -13.85 -17.96 14.19
CA ASP A 346 -15.20 -18.47 13.89
C ASP A 346 -15.19 -19.80 13.14
N ASP A 347 -14.11 -20.11 12.40
CA ASP A 347 -13.98 -21.34 11.60
C ASP A 347 -13.33 -22.50 12.38
N ARG A 348 -12.59 -22.21 13.47
CA ARG A 348 -11.85 -23.22 14.25
C ARG A 348 -12.74 -24.37 14.74
N PRO A 349 -13.96 -24.15 15.28
CA PRO A 349 -14.81 -25.26 15.74
C PRO A 349 -15.21 -26.22 14.61
N ALA A 350 -15.42 -25.71 13.40
CA ALA A 350 -15.76 -26.52 12.24
C ALA A 350 -14.56 -27.33 11.73
N LEU A 351 -13.36 -26.73 11.78
CA LEU A 351 -12.11 -27.37 11.34
C LEU A 351 -11.53 -28.35 12.36
N ALA A 352 -11.96 -28.30 13.63
CA ALA A 352 -11.45 -29.19 14.68
C ALA A 352 -11.61 -30.68 14.32
N ALA A 353 -12.73 -31.06 13.69
CA ALA A 353 -12.97 -32.43 13.23
C ALA A 353 -12.01 -32.87 12.10
N LEU A 354 -11.54 -31.93 11.27
CA LEU A 354 -10.55 -32.23 10.23
C LEU A 354 -9.18 -32.55 10.85
N VAL A 355 -8.82 -31.86 11.92
CA VAL A 355 -7.55 -32.07 12.63
C VAL A 355 -7.56 -33.34 13.47
N THR A 356 -8.68 -33.63 14.14
CA THR A 356 -8.79 -34.74 15.08
C THR A 356 -9.18 -36.06 14.41
N ASP A 357 -10.17 -36.03 13.51
CA ASP A 357 -10.78 -37.21 12.90
C ASP A 357 -10.53 -37.32 11.39
N GLY A 358 -9.88 -36.33 10.77
CA GLY A 358 -9.67 -36.26 9.31
C GLY A 358 -10.94 -35.91 8.51
N VAL A 359 -12.03 -35.56 9.20
CA VAL A 359 -13.33 -35.29 8.56
C VAL A 359 -13.45 -33.82 8.22
N ALA A 360 -13.59 -33.53 6.93
CA ALA A 360 -13.74 -32.15 6.47
C ALA A 360 -15.14 -31.60 6.77
N PRO A 361 -15.26 -30.35 7.25
CA PRO A 361 -16.55 -29.72 7.49
C PRO A 361 -17.31 -29.44 6.17
N GLU A 362 -18.62 -29.71 6.15
CA GLU A 362 -19.47 -29.51 4.96
C GLU A 362 -19.72 -28.03 4.60
N ARG A 363 -19.41 -27.08 5.51
CA ARG A 363 -19.80 -25.65 5.40
C ARG A 363 -18.66 -24.65 5.63
N THR A 364 -17.41 -25.07 5.50
CA THR A 364 -16.24 -24.17 5.65
C THR A 364 -15.63 -23.85 4.28
N SER A 365 -14.90 -22.74 4.18
CA SER A 365 -14.13 -22.37 2.98
C SER A 365 -13.27 -23.54 2.48
N THR A 366 -13.34 -23.79 1.17
CA THR A 366 -12.53 -24.80 0.47
C THR A 366 -11.04 -24.50 0.60
N THR A 367 -10.65 -23.23 0.47
CA THR A 367 -9.26 -22.76 0.60
C THR A 367 -8.72 -22.99 2.00
N LEU A 368 -9.50 -22.65 3.04
CA LEU A 368 -9.07 -22.84 4.43
C LEU A 368 -8.95 -24.33 4.77
N THR A 369 -9.89 -25.14 4.29
CA THR A 369 -9.84 -26.61 4.43
C THR A 369 -8.62 -27.19 3.73
N ALA A 370 -8.28 -26.69 2.54
CA ALA A 370 -7.10 -27.10 1.78
C ALA A 370 -5.80 -26.71 2.49
N ALA A 371 -5.70 -25.51 3.06
CA ALA A 371 -4.55 -25.07 3.84
C ALA A 371 -4.34 -25.94 5.10
N VAL A 372 -5.41 -26.30 5.80
CA VAL A 372 -5.35 -27.23 6.94
C VAL A 372 -4.87 -28.61 6.48
N ARG A 373 -5.41 -29.16 5.40
CA ARG A 373 -4.91 -30.44 4.84
C ARG A 373 -3.44 -30.37 4.47
N ALA A 374 -3.03 -29.31 3.76
CA ALA A 374 -1.64 -29.13 3.37
C ALA A 374 -0.71 -29.11 4.57
N THR A 375 -1.15 -28.48 5.66
CA THR A 375 -0.43 -28.44 6.94
C THR A 375 -0.28 -29.82 7.57
N LEU A 376 -1.35 -30.62 7.57
CA LEU A 376 -1.37 -31.95 8.21
C LEU A 376 -0.63 -33.01 7.38
N GLU A 377 -0.75 -32.94 6.05
CA GLU A 377 -0.19 -33.91 5.11
C GLU A 377 1.25 -33.57 4.71
N GLY A 378 1.66 -32.31 4.89
CA GLY A 378 2.94 -31.80 4.40
C GLY A 378 3.00 -31.68 2.88
N ALA A 379 1.86 -31.72 2.19
CA ALA A 379 1.78 -31.65 0.72
C ALA A 379 0.97 -30.43 0.27
N PRO A 380 1.41 -29.68 -0.76
CA PRO A 380 0.64 -28.55 -1.26
C PRO A 380 -0.69 -29.00 -1.86
N GLN A 381 -1.69 -28.12 -1.82
CA GLN A 381 -2.95 -28.32 -2.55
C GLN A 381 -2.95 -27.42 -3.78
N PHE A 382 -3.01 -28.02 -4.98
CA PHE A 382 -3.11 -27.27 -6.22
C PHE A 382 -4.58 -26.95 -6.51
N THR A 383 -4.83 -25.71 -6.93
CA THR A 383 -6.16 -25.30 -7.35
C THR A 383 -6.38 -25.66 -8.83
N PRO A 384 -7.63 -25.90 -9.26
CA PRO A 384 -7.95 -26.21 -10.65
C PRO A 384 -7.94 -24.96 -11.57
N HIS A 385 -7.57 -23.79 -11.04
CA HIS A 385 -7.62 -22.52 -11.78
C HIS A 385 -6.68 -22.56 -12.99
N GLY A 386 -7.19 -22.17 -14.16
CA GLY A 386 -6.36 -21.94 -15.34
C GLY A 386 -5.60 -20.61 -15.25
N ARG A 387 -4.45 -20.52 -15.92
CA ARG A 387 -3.62 -19.31 -15.97
C ARG A 387 -4.30 -18.19 -16.75
N ILE A 388 -4.27 -16.98 -16.20
CA ILE A 388 -4.71 -15.75 -16.86
C ILE A 388 -3.57 -14.73 -17.01
N ASP A 389 -2.49 -14.91 -16.25
CA ASP A 389 -1.33 -14.02 -16.18
C ASP A 389 -0.43 -14.14 -17.42
N PRO A 390 0.49 -13.19 -17.67
CA PRO A 390 1.46 -13.25 -18.76
C PRO A 390 2.84 -13.82 -18.34
N VAL A 391 3.06 -14.31 -17.12
CA VAL A 391 4.40 -14.69 -16.62
C VAL A 391 5.05 -15.76 -17.52
N GLY A 392 6.33 -15.56 -17.86
CA GLY A 392 7.06 -16.50 -18.72
C GLY A 392 6.75 -16.37 -20.21
N GLU A 393 6.03 -15.32 -20.62
CA GLU A 393 5.64 -15.08 -22.01
C GLU A 393 6.41 -13.91 -22.60
N ALA A 394 6.58 -13.92 -23.92
CA ALA A 394 7.27 -12.85 -24.64
C ALA A 394 6.67 -11.49 -24.31
N GLY A 395 7.53 -10.51 -24.00
CA GLY A 395 7.10 -9.19 -23.55
C GLY A 395 7.03 -9.00 -22.04
N THR A 396 7.28 -10.05 -21.26
CA THR A 396 7.45 -9.91 -19.80
C THR A 396 8.89 -9.64 -19.42
N ILE A 397 9.07 -8.75 -18.44
CA ILE A 397 10.37 -8.32 -17.92
C ILE A 397 10.36 -8.60 -16.42
N GLU A 398 11.23 -9.49 -15.99
CA GLU A 398 11.41 -9.85 -14.59
C GLU A 398 12.32 -8.82 -13.92
N VAL A 399 11.90 -8.32 -12.75
CA VAL A 399 12.59 -7.25 -12.04
C VAL A 399 12.77 -7.63 -10.57
N VAL A 400 14.02 -7.62 -10.11
CA VAL A 400 14.38 -7.82 -8.71
C VAL A 400 15.24 -6.67 -8.21
N VAL A 401 15.02 -6.27 -6.96
CA VAL A 401 15.64 -5.08 -6.36
C VAL A 401 16.20 -5.42 -4.97
N ALA A 402 17.33 -4.82 -4.62
CA ALA A 402 17.83 -4.76 -3.25
C ALA A 402 17.66 -3.32 -2.73
N LYS A 403 16.62 -3.08 -1.93
CA LYS A 403 16.31 -1.74 -1.38
C LYS A 403 17.25 -1.41 -0.22
N ALA A 404 17.68 -0.15 -0.15
CA ALA A 404 18.36 0.38 1.04
C ALA A 404 17.34 0.86 2.09
N GLU A 405 17.46 0.42 3.34
CA GLU A 405 16.57 0.86 4.42
C GLU A 405 16.91 2.24 4.99
N SER A 406 18.10 2.76 4.65
CA SER A 406 18.51 4.14 4.97
C SER A 406 17.75 5.21 4.18
N SER A 407 16.92 4.82 3.20
CA SER A 407 16.18 5.72 2.32
C SER A 407 14.76 5.23 2.02
N ALA A 408 13.87 6.17 1.67
CA ALA A 408 12.55 5.82 1.14
C ALA A 408 12.66 5.20 -0.27
N LEU A 409 13.49 5.79 -1.13
CA LEU A 409 13.62 5.45 -2.56
C LEU A 409 14.98 4.83 -2.91
N GLY A 410 15.79 4.51 -1.90
CA GLY A 410 17.17 4.07 -2.12
C GLY A 410 17.31 2.62 -2.55
N VAL A 411 18.25 2.37 -3.46
CA VAL A 411 18.47 1.05 -4.08
C VAL A 411 19.96 0.71 -4.04
N TYR A 412 20.33 -0.41 -3.43
CA TYR A 412 21.70 -0.94 -3.50
C TYR A 412 22.00 -1.62 -4.82
N GLY A 413 21.00 -2.22 -5.46
CA GLY A 413 21.14 -2.83 -6.77
C GLY A 413 19.83 -3.31 -7.35
N MET A 414 19.84 -3.57 -8.65
CA MET A 414 18.70 -4.11 -9.39
C MET A 414 19.22 -5.09 -10.44
N ALA A 415 18.45 -6.15 -10.70
CA ALA A 415 18.66 -7.04 -11.82
C ALA A 415 17.36 -7.21 -12.62
N VAL A 416 17.51 -7.29 -13.94
CA VAL A 416 16.40 -7.44 -14.88
C VAL A 416 16.74 -8.43 -15.97
N ARG A 417 15.74 -9.18 -16.42
CA ARG A 417 15.81 -10.03 -17.61
C ARG A 417 14.44 -10.07 -18.27
N ARG A 418 14.40 -10.22 -19.59
CA ARG A 418 13.14 -10.29 -20.36
C ARG A 418 12.97 -11.65 -21.01
N VAL A 419 11.72 -12.06 -21.17
CA VAL A 419 11.37 -13.23 -21.99
C VAL A 419 11.30 -12.81 -23.45
N LEU A 420 12.11 -13.49 -24.27
CA LEU A 420 12.23 -13.26 -25.71
C LEU A 420 11.09 -13.95 -26.47
N THR A 421 10.89 -13.58 -27.73
CA THR A 421 9.85 -14.14 -28.61
C THR A 421 10.03 -15.63 -28.94
N ASP A 422 11.21 -16.19 -28.70
CA ASP A 422 11.48 -17.63 -28.81
C ASP A 422 11.26 -18.40 -27.50
N GLY A 423 10.81 -17.72 -26.43
CA GLY A 423 10.55 -18.28 -25.11
C GLY A 423 11.79 -18.39 -24.22
N THR A 424 12.98 -18.01 -24.69
CA THR A 424 14.20 -17.97 -23.87
C THR A 424 14.31 -16.65 -23.09
N LEU A 425 15.22 -16.62 -22.12
CA LEU A 425 15.51 -15.40 -21.34
C LEU A 425 16.67 -14.64 -21.98
N SER A 426 16.60 -13.31 -21.92
CA SER A 426 17.74 -12.45 -22.23
C SER A 426 18.88 -12.65 -21.22
N GLU A 427 20.06 -12.13 -21.55
CA GLU A 427 21.13 -11.96 -20.57
C GLU A 427 20.64 -11.12 -19.38
N LEU A 428 21.08 -11.50 -18.17
CA LEU A 428 20.77 -10.79 -16.94
C LEU A 428 21.53 -9.47 -16.93
N ALA A 429 20.80 -8.36 -16.94
CA ALA A 429 21.36 -7.04 -16.80
C ALA A 429 21.19 -6.58 -15.36
N CYS A 430 22.28 -6.20 -14.69
CA CYS A 430 22.25 -5.80 -13.29
C CYS A 430 23.27 -4.71 -12.96
N PHE A 431 23.04 -4.01 -11.85
CA PHE A 431 24.03 -3.11 -11.25
C PHE A 431 23.99 -3.18 -9.72
N ALA A 432 25.10 -2.76 -9.10
CA ALA A 432 25.21 -2.56 -7.66
C ALA A 432 25.91 -1.23 -7.38
N THR A 433 25.45 -0.47 -6.38
CA THR A 433 25.95 0.85 -6.01
C THR A 433 26.04 1.01 -4.50
N ALA A 434 27.09 1.70 -4.04
CA ALA A 434 27.26 2.07 -2.64
C ALA A 434 26.64 3.44 -2.30
N GLU A 435 26.03 4.10 -3.28
CA GLU A 435 25.35 5.39 -3.14
C GLU A 435 23.85 5.22 -3.41
N PRO A 436 23.13 4.48 -2.54
CA PRO A 436 21.77 4.05 -2.82
C PRO A 436 20.78 5.20 -2.93
N GLN A 437 21.06 6.35 -2.32
CA GLN A 437 20.13 7.51 -2.28
C GLN A 437 20.33 8.49 -3.43
N ALA A 438 21.45 8.38 -4.16
CA ALA A 438 21.86 9.37 -5.14
C ALA A 438 20.82 9.51 -6.27
N PRO A 439 20.60 10.74 -6.80
CA PRO A 439 19.75 10.95 -7.97
C PRO A 439 20.17 10.06 -9.16
N ASP A 440 21.47 9.88 -9.38
CA ASP A 440 22.01 9.04 -10.46
C ASP A 440 21.63 7.56 -10.32
N THR A 441 21.48 7.06 -9.09
CA THR A 441 21.00 5.69 -8.83
C THR A 441 19.56 5.53 -9.29
N ARG A 442 18.69 6.52 -9.03
CA ARG A 442 17.28 6.51 -9.48
C ARG A 442 17.18 6.57 -11.00
N LEU A 443 18.01 7.41 -11.63
CA LEU A 443 18.12 7.48 -13.10
C LEU A 443 18.63 6.15 -13.68
N SER A 444 19.59 5.49 -13.04
CA SER A 444 20.11 4.18 -13.45
C SER A 444 19.05 3.08 -13.39
N VAL A 445 18.17 3.10 -12.38
CA VAL A 445 16.99 2.22 -12.33
C VAL A 445 16.10 2.43 -13.55
N MET A 446 15.74 3.67 -13.87
CA MET A 446 14.86 3.96 -15.01
C MET A 446 15.52 3.71 -16.36
N SER A 447 16.82 3.96 -16.50
CA SER A 447 17.57 3.62 -17.71
C SER A 447 17.54 2.11 -17.97
N LEU A 448 17.87 1.29 -16.96
CA LEU A 448 17.90 -0.16 -17.12
C LEU A 448 16.51 -0.73 -17.43
N LEU A 449 15.45 -0.26 -16.77
CA LEU A 449 14.08 -0.67 -17.09
C LEU A 449 13.63 -0.20 -18.48
N GLY A 450 13.95 1.04 -18.83
CA GLY A 450 13.59 1.66 -20.10
C GLY A 450 14.22 0.94 -21.29
N GLU A 451 15.49 0.56 -21.18
CA GLU A 451 16.19 -0.24 -22.19
C GLU A 451 15.52 -1.60 -22.42
N GLN A 452 15.14 -2.30 -21.35
CA GLN A 452 14.44 -3.59 -21.46
C GLN A 452 13.02 -3.44 -22.03
N LEU A 453 12.28 -2.40 -21.61
CA LEU A 453 10.95 -2.10 -22.14
C LEU A 453 11.01 -1.77 -23.63
N ALA A 454 11.94 -0.91 -24.05
CA ALA A 454 12.12 -0.55 -25.45
C ALA A 454 12.49 -1.77 -26.30
N ALA A 455 13.39 -2.64 -25.80
CA ALA A 455 13.75 -3.89 -26.47
C ALA A 455 12.55 -4.83 -26.60
N ALA A 456 11.81 -5.08 -25.52
CA ALA A 456 10.62 -5.93 -25.52
C ALA A 456 9.53 -5.41 -26.48
N MET A 457 9.24 -4.11 -26.45
CA MET A 457 8.26 -3.50 -27.36
C MET A 457 8.68 -3.65 -28.82
N LYS A 458 9.97 -3.46 -29.13
CA LYS A 458 10.50 -3.61 -30.48
C LYS A 458 10.41 -5.06 -30.97
N GLU A 459 10.75 -6.02 -30.12
CA GLU A 459 10.66 -7.45 -30.42
C GLU A 459 9.22 -7.87 -30.71
N LEU A 460 8.27 -7.46 -29.86
CA LEU A 460 6.84 -7.75 -30.06
C LEU A 460 6.27 -7.10 -31.32
N LEU A 461 6.67 -5.85 -31.62
CA LEU A 461 6.24 -5.15 -32.83
C LEU A 461 6.72 -5.87 -34.09
N ALA A 462 7.92 -6.43 -34.08
CA ALA A 462 8.48 -7.14 -35.23
C ALA A 462 7.72 -8.44 -35.57
N THR A 463 7.04 -9.04 -34.58
CA THR A 463 6.27 -10.29 -34.73
C THR A 463 4.76 -10.08 -34.63
N ALA A 464 4.29 -8.83 -34.57
CA ALA A 464 2.90 -8.51 -34.33
C ALA A 464 2.00 -8.98 -35.51
N PRO A 465 0.85 -9.60 -35.23
CA PRO A 465 -0.17 -9.80 -36.27
C PRO A 465 -0.67 -8.44 -36.77
N LEU A 466 -1.23 -8.42 -37.99
CA LEU A 466 -1.91 -7.22 -38.49
C LEU A 466 -3.35 -7.21 -38.00
N ASP A 467 -3.82 -6.03 -37.59
CA ASP A 467 -5.21 -5.79 -37.25
C ASP A 467 -6.11 -5.72 -38.50
N LYS A 468 -7.39 -5.39 -38.29
CA LYS A 468 -8.40 -5.28 -39.36
C LYS A 468 -8.11 -4.17 -40.36
N ASP A 469 -7.34 -3.16 -39.96
CA ASP A 469 -6.99 -1.98 -40.74
C ASP A 469 -5.61 -2.14 -41.41
N GLY A 470 -4.93 -3.27 -41.15
CA GLY A 470 -3.64 -3.62 -41.75
C GLY A 470 -2.44 -3.09 -40.97
N GLU A 471 -2.65 -2.59 -39.75
CA GLU A 471 -1.61 -2.06 -38.87
C GLU A 471 -1.13 -3.13 -37.88
N PRO A 472 0.14 -3.13 -37.46
CA PRO A 472 0.63 -4.08 -36.45
C PRO A 472 -0.09 -3.95 -35.10
N ASP A 473 -0.54 -5.07 -34.53
CA ASP A 473 -1.20 -5.18 -33.22
C ASP A 473 -0.32 -5.98 -32.23
N PRO A 474 0.73 -5.35 -31.67
CA PRO A 474 1.66 -6.05 -30.78
C PRO A 474 1.02 -6.34 -29.43
N SER A 475 1.37 -7.51 -28.89
CA SER A 475 0.97 -7.93 -27.55
C SER A 475 1.38 -6.92 -26.45
N PRO A 476 0.69 -6.92 -25.30
CA PRO A 476 1.05 -6.08 -24.16
C PRO A 476 2.41 -6.48 -23.56
N VAL A 477 3.17 -5.50 -23.04
CA VAL A 477 4.39 -5.70 -22.25
C VAL A 477 4.09 -5.61 -20.75
N HIS A 478 4.81 -6.35 -19.90
CA HIS A 478 4.57 -6.34 -18.46
C HIS A 478 5.86 -6.36 -17.66
N LEU A 479 5.89 -5.66 -16.53
CA LEU A 479 6.89 -5.90 -15.49
C LEU A 479 6.38 -7.01 -14.57
N VAL A 480 7.24 -7.97 -14.24
CA VAL A 480 6.96 -9.03 -13.26
C VAL A 480 7.87 -8.79 -12.06
N VAL A 481 7.27 -8.60 -10.89
CA VAL A 481 7.96 -8.30 -9.64
C VAL A 481 7.62 -9.37 -8.58
N PRO A 482 8.49 -9.62 -7.60
CA PRO A 482 8.22 -10.65 -6.60
C PRO A 482 7.02 -10.32 -5.71
N ASP A 483 6.88 -9.05 -5.30
CA ASP A 483 5.84 -8.58 -4.39
C ASP A 483 5.34 -7.16 -4.73
N ARG A 484 4.25 -6.75 -4.07
CA ARG A 484 3.67 -5.40 -4.27
C ARG A 484 4.60 -4.30 -3.77
N ALA A 485 5.37 -4.53 -2.71
CA ALA A 485 6.31 -3.56 -2.17
C ALA A 485 7.41 -3.18 -3.17
N THR A 486 7.86 -4.13 -4.00
CA THR A 486 8.80 -3.89 -5.10
C THR A 486 8.17 -3.01 -6.18
N ALA A 487 6.94 -3.31 -6.61
CA ALA A 487 6.21 -2.46 -7.57
C ALA A 487 6.10 -1.02 -7.04
N ASP A 488 5.67 -0.88 -5.78
CA ASP A 488 5.44 0.41 -5.16
C ASP A 488 6.73 1.24 -5.05
N LEU A 489 7.88 0.60 -4.76
CA LEU A 489 9.19 1.27 -4.79
C LEU A 489 9.51 1.84 -6.18
N LEU A 490 9.36 1.03 -7.25
CA LEU A 490 9.64 1.46 -8.62
C LEU A 490 8.73 2.61 -9.06
N VAL A 491 7.43 2.50 -8.76
CA VAL A 491 6.44 3.54 -9.04
C VAL A 491 6.76 4.83 -8.28
N SER A 492 7.21 4.73 -7.03
CA SER A 492 7.60 5.90 -6.23
C SER A 492 8.83 6.61 -6.81
N ILE A 493 9.81 5.85 -7.33
CA ILE A 493 10.96 6.42 -8.04
C ILE A 493 10.48 7.13 -9.32
N ALA A 494 9.55 6.53 -10.07
CA ALA A 494 8.99 7.13 -11.27
C ALA A 494 8.20 8.42 -10.98
N ASP A 495 7.38 8.44 -9.93
CA ASP A 495 6.63 9.63 -9.48
C ASP A 495 7.56 10.78 -9.10
N SER A 496 8.64 10.47 -8.37
CA SER A 496 9.72 11.41 -8.02
C SER A 496 10.36 12.02 -9.28
N LEU A 497 10.82 11.19 -10.22
CA LEU A 497 11.48 11.64 -11.45
C LEU A 497 10.55 12.40 -12.39
N ALA A 498 9.26 12.04 -12.46
CA ALA A 498 8.27 12.80 -13.20
C ALA A 498 8.04 14.20 -12.59
N GLY A 499 8.06 14.31 -11.27
CA GLY A 499 8.03 15.60 -10.57
C GLY A 499 9.24 16.48 -10.90
N ILE A 500 10.43 15.89 -10.96
CA ILE A 500 11.66 16.57 -11.35
C ILE A 500 11.59 17.04 -12.81
N GLU A 501 11.14 16.17 -13.73
CA GLU A 501 11.05 16.49 -15.16
C GLU A 501 10.01 17.58 -15.45
N THR A 502 8.85 17.55 -14.77
CA THR A 502 7.85 18.62 -14.90
C THR A 502 8.35 19.96 -14.36
N SER A 503 9.10 19.96 -13.25
CA SER A 503 9.77 21.16 -12.73
C SER A 503 10.83 21.69 -13.71
N ARG A 504 11.63 20.79 -14.29
CA ARG A 504 12.63 21.13 -15.31
C ARG A 504 11.99 21.80 -16.53
N LEU A 505 10.83 21.33 -16.99
CA LEU A 505 10.10 21.93 -18.11
C LEU A 505 9.66 23.38 -17.79
N ARG A 506 9.17 23.65 -16.58
CA ARG A 506 8.83 25.02 -16.12
C ARG A 506 10.06 25.91 -16.11
N TRP A 507 11.15 25.46 -15.51
CA TRP A 507 12.38 26.25 -15.44
C TRP A 507 13.02 26.49 -16.80
N ALA A 508 12.93 25.53 -17.72
CA ALA A 508 13.33 25.74 -19.10
C ALA A 508 12.51 26.87 -19.75
N ARG A 509 11.19 26.90 -19.50
CA ARG A 509 10.32 28.00 -19.95
C ARG A 509 10.70 29.34 -19.31
N ASP A 510 11.01 29.37 -18.02
CA ASP A 510 11.48 30.60 -17.35
C ASP A 510 12.77 31.13 -17.99
N LEU A 511 13.75 30.26 -18.25
CA LEU A 511 14.99 30.64 -18.94
C LEU A 511 14.71 31.17 -20.36
N GLU A 512 13.82 30.53 -21.12
CA GLU A 512 13.42 31.00 -22.46
C GLU A 512 12.74 32.37 -22.42
N ALA A 513 11.96 32.65 -21.38
CA ALA A 513 11.29 33.92 -21.16
C ALA A 513 12.19 35.01 -20.53
N GLY A 514 13.44 34.67 -20.18
CA GLY A 514 14.39 35.58 -19.54
C GLY A 514 14.12 35.82 -18.05
N ARG A 515 13.41 34.91 -17.38
CA ARG A 515 13.13 34.90 -15.94
C ARG A 515 14.14 33.99 -15.21
N GLU A 516 14.42 34.30 -13.95
CA GLU A 516 15.23 33.43 -13.09
C GLU A 516 14.41 32.17 -12.70
N PRO A 517 14.95 30.95 -12.88
CA PRO A 517 14.31 29.75 -12.37
C PRO A 517 14.24 29.75 -10.85
N LEU A 518 13.03 29.67 -10.30
CA LEU A 518 12.82 29.66 -8.84
C LEU A 518 12.16 28.36 -8.38
N THR A 519 12.57 27.87 -7.22
CA THR A 519 11.86 26.83 -6.47
C THR A 519 10.50 27.36 -5.99
N PHE A 520 9.67 26.47 -5.44
CA PHE A 520 8.40 26.89 -4.84
C PHE A 520 8.62 27.93 -3.73
N ASP A 521 9.65 27.72 -2.92
CA ASP A 521 10.03 28.57 -1.80
C ASP A 521 10.71 29.89 -2.26
N GLY A 522 10.83 30.12 -3.57
CA GLY A 522 11.36 31.35 -4.16
C GLY A 522 12.89 31.42 -4.24
N ASN A 523 13.58 30.31 -3.96
CA ASN A 523 15.04 30.23 -4.07
C ASN A 523 15.49 29.94 -5.51
N PRO A 524 16.69 30.37 -5.95
CA PRO A 524 17.22 29.99 -7.26
C PRO A 524 17.30 28.47 -7.44
N ALA A 525 16.71 27.97 -8.52
CA ALA A 525 16.68 26.56 -8.84
C ALA A 525 17.83 26.14 -9.76
N THR A 526 18.38 24.94 -9.56
CA THR A 526 19.31 24.32 -10.50
C THR A 526 18.52 23.44 -11.47
N VAL A 527 18.60 23.74 -12.76
CA VAL A 527 17.86 23.00 -13.80
C VAL A 527 18.59 21.69 -14.12
N PRO A 528 17.98 20.51 -13.86
CA PRO A 528 18.61 19.23 -14.16
C PRO A 528 18.62 18.93 -15.67
N ALA A 529 19.39 17.92 -16.07
CA ALA A 529 19.33 17.38 -17.43
C ALA A 529 17.94 16.75 -17.71
N PRO A 530 17.45 16.80 -18.97
CA PRO A 530 16.21 16.12 -19.34
C PRO A 530 16.36 14.61 -19.22
N LEU A 531 15.25 13.93 -18.91
CA LEU A 531 15.19 12.47 -19.01
C LEU A 531 15.52 12.01 -20.43
N THR A 532 16.26 10.90 -20.56
CA THR A 532 16.43 10.22 -21.85
C THR A 532 15.12 9.56 -22.29
N ASP A 533 15.01 9.18 -23.57
CA ASP A 533 13.82 8.51 -24.09
C ASP A 533 13.53 7.20 -23.34
N GLU A 534 14.55 6.43 -22.98
CA GLU A 534 14.43 5.20 -22.19
C GLU A 534 13.97 5.50 -20.76
N GLN A 535 14.53 6.52 -20.12
CA GLN A 535 14.13 6.92 -18.77
C GLN A 535 12.67 7.40 -18.76
N ARG A 536 12.27 8.23 -19.73
CA ARG A 536 10.90 8.72 -19.86
C ARG A 536 9.93 7.58 -20.19
N LEU A 537 10.33 6.61 -21.00
CA LEU A 537 9.56 5.40 -21.27
C LEU A 537 9.27 4.62 -19.98
N ALA A 538 10.30 4.34 -19.17
CA ALA A 538 10.13 3.63 -17.90
C ALA A 538 9.26 4.41 -16.90
N VAL A 539 9.53 5.71 -16.74
CA VAL A 539 8.74 6.60 -15.88
C VAL A 539 7.27 6.61 -16.31
N SER A 540 7.00 6.81 -17.59
CA SER A 540 5.65 6.81 -18.15
C SER A 540 4.92 5.49 -17.93
N PHE A 541 5.61 4.35 -18.10
CA PHE A 541 5.03 3.02 -17.91
C PHE A 541 4.65 2.75 -16.44
N LEU A 542 5.54 3.11 -15.50
CA LEU A 542 5.28 2.96 -14.06
C LEU A 542 4.23 3.95 -13.55
N LEU A 543 4.12 5.15 -14.13
CA LEU A 543 3.00 6.04 -13.83
C LEU A 543 1.67 5.50 -14.34
N GLU A 544 1.66 4.67 -15.39
CA GLU A 544 0.45 3.96 -15.80
C GLU A 544 0.01 2.94 -14.75
N ASP A 545 0.94 2.25 -14.08
CA ASP A 545 0.63 1.40 -12.91
C ASP A 545 -0.02 2.21 -11.78
N ASP A 546 0.44 3.43 -11.52
CA ASP A 546 -0.18 4.30 -10.52
C ASP A 546 -1.57 4.78 -10.92
N ARG A 547 -1.80 5.05 -12.20
CA ARG A 547 -3.13 5.41 -12.72
C ARG A 547 -4.09 4.24 -12.66
N SER A 548 -3.62 3.03 -12.93
CA SER A 548 -4.45 1.83 -12.96
C SER A 548 -4.52 1.10 -11.63
N ARG A 549 -3.95 1.62 -10.54
CA ARG A 549 -3.92 0.96 -9.23
C ARG A 549 -5.27 0.55 -8.64
N ALA A 550 -6.36 1.21 -9.05
CA ALA A 550 -7.73 0.90 -8.63
C ALA A 550 -8.48 0.02 -9.65
N LEU A 551 -7.88 -0.22 -10.82
CA LEU A 551 -8.34 -1.18 -11.82
C LEU A 551 -7.83 -2.57 -11.43
N VAL A 552 -8.63 -3.59 -11.73
CA VAL A 552 -8.36 -4.99 -11.44
C VAL A 552 -7.73 -5.68 -12.65
N GLY A 553 -8.20 -5.36 -13.86
CA GLY A 553 -7.85 -6.09 -15.10
C GLY A 553 -6.82 -5.41 -15.99
N ARG A 554 -6.32 -4.22 -15.63
CA ARG A 554 -5.46 -3.36 -16.48
C ARG A 554 -4.14 -3.04 -15.78
N SER A 555 -3.43 -4.07 -15.34
CA SER A 555 -2.16 -3.89 -14.64
C SER A 555 -0.99 -3.95 -15.62
N THR A 556 -0.08 -2.98 -15.54
CA THR A 556 1.21 -3.01 -16.23
C THR A 556 2.25 -3.83 -15.47
N THR A 557 2.02 -4.02 -14.17
CA THR A 557 2.88 -4.81 -13.27
C THR A 557 2.15 -6.06 -12.77
N VAL A 558 2.82 -7.21 -12.85
CA VAL A 558 2.33 -8.50 -12.36
C VAL A 558 3.10 -8.87 -11.10
N VAL A 559 2.38 -9.15 -10.02
CA VAL A 559 2.97 -9.60 -8.76
C VAL A 559 3.07 -11.13 -8.78
N LEU A 560 4.29 -11.65 -8.90
CA LEU A 560 4.57 -13.08 -9.06
C LEU A 560 4.03 -13.91 -7.91
N ARG A 561 4.15 -13.41 -6.67
CA ARG A 561 3.58 -14.02 -5.47
C ARG A 561 2.08 -14.25 -5.59
N ASP A 562 1.33 -13.29 -6.10
CA ASP A 562 -0.14 -13.41 -6.24
C ASP A 562 -0.52 -14.38 -7.36
N VAL A 563 0.28 -14.45 -8.44
CA VAL A 563 0.10 -15.45 -9.50
C VAL A 563 0.31 -16.86 -8.96
N VAL A 564 1.39 -17.12 -8.24
CA VAL A 564 1.67 -18.45 -7.66
C VAL A 564 0.63 -18.81 -6.59
N ALA A 565 0.25 -17.87 -5.72
CA ALA A 565 -0.75 -18.09 -4.66
C ALA A 565 -2.15 -18.41 -5.21
N ARG A 566 -2.46 -18.00 -6.45
CA ARG A 566 -3.69 -18.43 -7.13
C ARG A 566 -3.69 -19.94 -7.37
N HIS A 567 -2.54 -20.54 -7.69
CA HIS A 567 -2.46 -21.93 -8.13
C HIS A 567 -2.06 -22.92 -7.03
N VAL A 568 -1.42 -22.43 -5.97
CA VAL A 568 -0.86 -23.28 -4.91
C VAL A 568 -1.30 -22.79 -3.55
N ILE A 569 -1.89 -23.69 -2.77
CA ILE A 569 -2.24 -23.49 -1.36
C ILE A 569 -1.19 -24.25 -0.52
N PRO A 570 -0.26 -23.54 0.14
CA PRO A 570 0.72 -24.17 1.02
C PRO A 570 0.11 -24.55 2.38
N GLY A 571 0.79 -25.42 3.12
CA GLY A 571 0.49 -25.64 4.55
C GLY A 571 1.24 -24.65 5.45
N GLY A 572 1.00 -24.75 6.76
CA GLY A 572 1.61 -23.90 7.78
C GLY A 572 0.94 -22.53 7.94
N PRO A 573 1.61 -21.56 8.59
CA PRO A 573 1.03 -20.25 8.87
C PRO A 573 0.57 -19.51 7.61
N LEU A 574 -0.68 -19.03 7.65
CA LEU A 574 -1.27 -18.26 6.55
C LEU A 574 -0.49 -16.96 6.27
N GLY A 575 0.20 -16.41 7.27
CA GLY A 575 1.12 -15.29 7.09
C GLY A 575 2.35 -15.64 6.24
N ASP A 576 2.91 -16.84 6.42
CA ASP A 576 4.08 -17.31 5.68
C ASP A 576 3.72 -17.63 4.22
N ALA A 577 2.49 -18.10 3.97
CA ALA A 577 1.93 -18.20 2.62
C ALA A 577 1.92 -16.86 1.87
N GLY A 578 2.07 -15.74 2.59
CA GLY A 578 2.24 -14.43 2.00
C GLY A 578 3.63 -14.17 1.39
N ARG A 579 4.62 -15.05 1.61
CA ARG A 579 5.98 -14.94 1.07
C ARG A 579 6.16 -15.83 -0.17
N LEU A 580 6.81 -15.28 -1.20
CA LEU A 580 7.06 -16.01 -2.45
C LEU A 580 7.97 -17.23 -2.25
N ASP A 581 9.04 -17.10 -1.47
CA ASP A 581 9.98 -18.19 -1.20
C ASP A 581 9.32 -19.36 -0.44
N TYR A 582 8.45 -19.05 0.53
CA TYR A 582 7.66 -20.05 1.22
C TYR A 582 6.68 -20.76 0.26
N LEU A 583 5.92 -20.01 -0.55
CA LEU A 583 5.02 -20.58 -1.55
C LEU A 583 5.74 -21.52 -2.53
N LEU A 584 6.89 -21.11 -3.04
CA LEU A 584 7.67 -21.89 -4.01
C LEU A 584 8.30 -23.12 -3.38
N ALA A 585 8.76 -23.03 -2.13
CA ALA A 585 9.24 -24.18 -1.38
C ALA A 585 8.15 -25.26 -1.26
N TRP A 586 6.88 -24.88 -1.10
CA TRP A 586 5.76 -25.83 -1.15
C TRP A 586 5.47 -26.33 -2.57
N ALA A 587 5.42 -25.43 -3.55
CA ALA A 587 5.04 -25.75 -4.92
C ALA A 587 6.00 -26.71 -5.63
N THR A 588 7.29 -26.66 -5.27
CA THR A 588 8.36 -27.43 -5.93
C THR A 588 8.73 -28.73 -5.20
N ARG A 589 8.16 -28.98 -4.00
CA ARG A 589 8.54 -30.12 -3.15
C ARG A 589 7.82 -31.40 -3.56
N GLU A 590 8.61 -32.45 -3.77
CA GLU A 590 8.11 -33.80 -4.06
C GLU A 590 7.86 -34.66 -2.80
N THR A 591 8.32 -34.20 -1.63
CA THR A 591 8.25 -34.94 -0.36
C THR A 591 7.51 -34.13 0.69
N PRO A 592 6.80 -34.80 1.64
CA PRO A 592 6.11 -34.10 2.72
C PRO A 592 7.02 -33.14 3.48
N ILE A 593 6.55 -31.91 3.66
CA ILE A 593 7.23 -30.81 4.35
C ILE A 593 6.73 -30.73 5.78
N ASP A 594 7.65 -30.63 6.74
CA ASP A 594 7.32 -30.09 8.05
C ASP A 594 7.24 -28.56 7.96
N HIS A 595 6.03 -28.03 8.00
CA HIS A 595 5.79 -26.60 7.88
C HIS A 595 6.54 -25.79 8.95
N ARG A 596 6.72 -26.32 10.16
CA ARG A 596 7.41 -25.61 11.25
C ARG A 596 8.90 -25.48 10.94
N ALA A 597 9.52 -26.56 10.46
CA ALA A 597 10.92 -26.58 10.07
C ALA A 597 11.17 -25.65 8.87
N LEU A 598 10.27 -25.63 7.89
CA LEU A 598 10.38 -24.72 6.74
C LEU A 598 10.24 -23.25 7.15
N SER A 599 9.24 -22.92 7.98
CA SER A 599 9.07 -21.55 8.49
C SER A 599 10.30 -21.07 9.25
N ASP A 600 10.89 -21.94 10.08
CA ASP A 600 12.11 -21.61 10.84
C ASP A 600 13.32 -21.46 9.91
N GLU A 601 13.49 -22.36 8.92
CA GLU A 601 14.55 -22.24 7.90
C GLU A 601 14.45 -20.92 7.14
N ILE A 602 13.26 -20.53 6.70
CA ILE A 602 13.04 -19.29 5.94
C ILE A 602 13.21 -18.05 6.81
N ALA A 603 12.81 -18.10 8.08
CA ALA A 603 13.02 -17.01 9.02
C ALA A 603 14.51 -16.76 9.32
N ASP A 604 15.31 -17.83 9.33
CA ASP A 604 16.76 -17.77 9.59
C ASP A 604 17.60 -17.40 8.35
N ARG A 605 16.99 -17.22 7.17
CA ARG A 605 17.71 -16.83 5.93
C ARG A 605 18.12 -15.36 5.95
N HIS A 606 19.29 -15.09 5.37
CA HIS A 606 19.78 -13.72 5.15
C HIS A 606 19.02 -13.02 4.02
N GLU A 607 18.61 -13.77 3.01
CA GLU A 607 17.95 -13.24 1.82
C GLU A 607 16.43 -13.17 1.99
N THR A 608 15.79 -12.26 1.25
CA THR A 608 14.34 -12.12 1.21
C THR A 608 13.83 -12.18 -0.22
N PRO A 609 12.55 -12.55 -0.44
CA PRO A 609 12.01 -12.66 -1.79
C PRO A 609 11.74 -11.29 -2.46
N GLY A 610 11.44 -10.27 -1.66
CA GLY A 610 11.01 -8.94 -2.12
C GLY A 610 12.12 -7.89 -2.12
N ALA A 611 11.78 -6.63 -2.45
CA ALA A 611 12.77 -5.55 -2.48
C ALA A 611 13.42 -5.26 -1.12
N ARG A 612 12.66 -5.35 -0.03
CA ARG A 612 13.16 -5.12 1.34
C ARG A 612 14.06 -6.27 1.79
N LEU A 613 15.20 -5.93 2.37
CA LEU A 613 16.18 -6.89 2.87
C LEU A 613 15.76 -7.45 4.24
N SER A 614 16.36 -8.58 4.63
CA SER A 614 16.35 -8.99 6.04
C SER A 614 17.09 -7.95 6.89
N ARG A 615 16.83 -7.95 8.20
CA ARG A 615 17.57 -7.09 9.13
C ARG A 615 19.08 -7.35 9.01
N ASP A 616 19.48 -8.61 9.09
CA ASP A 616 20.89 -8.97 9.14
C ASP A 616 21.62 -8.62 7.84
N ARG A 617 20.99 -8.83 6.67
CA ARG A 617 21.54 -8.40 5.37
C ARG A 617 21.61 -6.88 5.24
N SER A 618 20.58 -6.17 5.70
CA SER A 618 20.56 -4.71 5.72
C SER A 618 21.70 -4.15 6.57
N ASP A 619 21.90 -4.68 7.77
CA ASP A 619 22.94 -4.24 8.71
C ASP A 619 24.34 -4.55 8.17
N GLU A 620 24.52 -5.72 7.56
CA GLU A 620 25.77 -6.08 6.89
C GLU A 620 26.12 -5.08 5.78
N LEU A 621 25.22 -4.84 4.80
CA LEU A 621 25.44 -3.88 3.71
C LEU A 621 25.66 -2.46 4.23
N PHE A 622 24.91 -2.06 5.26
CA PHE A 622 25.00 -0.73 5.85
C PHE A 622 26.35 -0.51 6.56
N SER A 623 26.90 -1.53 7.22
CA SER A 623 28.20 -1.48 7.88
C SER A 623 29.33 -1.20 6.87
N HIS A 624 29.27 -1.80 5.68
CA HIS A 624 30.24 -1.57 4.60
C HIS A 624 30.25 -0.11 4.13
N ILE A 625 29.07 0.53 4.04
CA ILE A 625 28.93 1.93 3.63
C ILE A 625 29.41 2.86 4.73
N SER A 626 28.96 2.64 5.97
CA SER A 626 29.33 3.44 7.13
C SER A 626 30.84 3.43 7.39
N MET A 627 31.51 2.27 7.24
CA MET A 627 32.96 2.18 7.35
C MET A 627 33.69 2.87 6.19
N ARG A 628 33.12 2.85 4.98
CA ARG A 628 33.69 3.57 3.83
C ARG A 628 33.65 5.09 4.03
N ARG A 629 32.54 5.61 4.57
CA ARG A 629 32.40 7.03 4.94
C ARG A 629 33.43 7.46 5.99
N LYS A 630 33.52 6.71 7.10
CA LYS A 630 34.53 6.94 8.15
C LYS A 630 35.97 6.92 7.63
N ARG A 631 36.29 6.03 6.68
CA ARG A 631 37.62 5.97 6.05
C ARG A 631 37.90 7.23 5.22
N HIS A 632 36.95 7.68 4.41
CA HIS A 632 37.08 8.89 3.58
C HIS A 632 37.30 10.15 4.42
N GLU A 633 36.54 10.30 5.52
CA GLU A 633 36.68 11.42 6.46
C GLU A 633 38.04 11.39 7.18
N GLN A 634 38.50 10.22 7.63
CA GLN A 634 39.79 10.09 8.32
C GLN A 634 40.99 10.27 7.38
N GLU A 635 40.93 9.77 6.14
CA GLU A 635 41.96 9.99 5.12
C GLU A 635 42.07 11.48 4.71
N ALA A 636 40.97 12.24 4.77
CA ALA A 636 40.96 13.67 4.52
C ALA A 636 41.57 14.51 5.67
N VAL A 637 41.56 14.00 6.90
CA VAL A 637 42.03 14.71 8.11
C VAL A 637 43.47 14.33 8.49
N GLU A 638 43.85 13.06 8.40
CA GLU A 638 45.21 12.59 8.73
C GLU A 638 45.68 11.53 7.74
N GLY A 639 46.69 11.88 6.94
CA GLY A 639 47.31 10.96 5.99
C GLY A 639 47.83 9.69 6.68
N SER A 640 47.26 8.55 6.31
CA SER A 640 47.66 7.17 6.67
C SER A 640 47.18 6.64 8.04
N PHE A 641 45.95 6.12 8.09
CA PHE A 641 45.55 5.03 9.00
C PHE A 641 44.78 3.93 8.26
N HIS A 642 45.18 2.66 8.45
CA HIS A 642 44.51 1.49 7.86
C HIS A 642 43.32 1.04 8.72
N VAL A 643 42.13 1.56 8.45
CA VAL A 643 40.89 0.93 8.94
C VAL A 643 40.75 -0.42 8.26
N LYS A 644 40.84 -1.52 9.03
CA LYS A 644 40.69 -2.88 8.52
C LYS A 644 39.34 -2.97 7.77
N PRO A 645 39.30 -3.47 6.51
CA PRO A 645 38.03 -3.69 5.84
C PRO A 645 37.13 -4.62 6.66
N PRO A 646 35.80 -4.53 6.51
CA PRO A 646 34.88 -5.47 7.14
C PRO A 646 35.32 -6.91 6.89
N GLU A 647 35.19 -7.78 7.89
CA GLU A 647 35.37 -9.22 7.68
C GLU A 647 34.14 -9.74 6.93
N GLY A 648 34.30 -10.12 5.66
CA GLY A 648 33.19 -10.61 4.84
C GLY A 648 33.42 -10.45 3.33
N PRO A 649 32.44 -10.86 2.51
CA PRO A 649 32.43 -10.64 1.06
C PRO A 649 32.48 -9.14 0.70
N PRO A 650 32.99 -8.78 -0.50
CA PRO A 650 32.91 -7.42 -1.01
C PRO A 650 31.46 -6.92 -1.13
N PHE A 651 31.24 -5.62 -0.91
CA PHE A 651 29.91 -5.01 -1.01
C PHE A 651 29.13 -5.38 -2.29
N PRO A 652 29.70 -5.31 -3.51
CA PRO A 652 28.97 -5.68 -4.72
C PRO A 652 28.55 -7.15 -4.76
N ASP A 653 29.30 -8.03 -4.09
CA ASP A 653 29.01 -9.46 -4.08
C ASP A 653 27.84 -9.75 -3.13
N LEU A 654 27.77 -9.09 -1.97
CA LEU A 654 26.59 -9.15 -1.08
C LEU A 654 25.30 -8.72 -1.79
N VAL A 655 25.36 -7.66 -2.59
CA VAL A 655 24.22 -7.20 -3.39
C VAL A 655 23.87 -8.21 -4.49
N ARG A 656 24.87 -8.81 -5.14
CA ARG A 656 24.64 -9.83 -6.18
C ARG A 656 24.04 -11.10 -5.59
N ASP A 657 24.55 -11.60 -4.47
CA ASP A 657 24.03 -12.78 -3.79
C ASP A 657 22.52 -12.61 -3.48
N GLU A 658 22.14 -11.42 -3.01
CA GLU A 658 20.73 -11.06 -2.76
C GLU A 658 19.89 -11.04 -4.07
N LEU A 659 20.42 -10.44 -5.13
CA LEU A 659 19.74 -10.38 -6.43
C LEU A 659 19.66 -11.77 -7.10
N ASP A 660 20.67 -12.61 -6.93
CA ASP A 660 20.74 -13.96 -7.47
C ASP A 660 19.73 -14.87 -6.77
N TYR A 661 19.60 -14.77 -5.43
CA TYR A 661 18.55 -15.46 -4.69
C TYR A 661 17.17 -15.08 -5.22
N LYS A 662 16.87 -13.78 -5.33
CA LYS A 662 15.58 -13.30 -5.86
C LYS A 662 15.34 -13.77 -7.29
N SER A 663 16.37 -13.75 -8.14
CA SER A 663 16.28 -14.23 -9.52
C SER A 663 15.99 -15.73 -9.58
N SER A 664 16.56 -16.53 -8.67
CA SER A 664 16.30 -17.97 -8.62
C SER A 664 14.83 -18.29 -8.29
N LEU A 665 14.17 -17.48 -7.45
CA LEU A 665 12.74 -17.63 -7.17
C LEU A 665 11.88 -17.40 -8.42
N PHE A 666 12.29 -16.53 -9.33
CA PHE A 666 11.59 -16.37 -10.62
C PHE A 666 11.75 -17.61 -11.51
N ASP A 667 12.91 -18.25 -11.49
CA ASP A 667 13.12 -19.51 -12.22
C ASP A 667 12.24 -20.63 -11.68
N ASP A 668 12.18 -20.78 -10.36
CA ASP A 668 11.30 -21.76 -9.70
C ASP A 668 9.83 -21.47 -10.01
N ALA A 669 9.39 -20.22 -9.90
CA ALA A 669 8.03 -19.83 -10.20
C ALA A 669 7.65 -20.09 -11.66
N ARG A 670 8.51 -19.75 -12.62
CA ARG A 670 8.26 -20.08 -14.03
C ARG A 670 8.17 -21.57 -14.26
N SER A 671 9.02 -22.37 -13.60
CA SER A 671 8.95 -23.83 -13.69
C SER A 671 7.61 -24.35 -13.21
N VAL A 672 7.13 -23.88 -12.05
CA VAL A 672 5.81 -24.26 -11.50
C VAL A 672 4.68 -23.85 -12.43
N LEU A 673 4.72 -22.63 -12.97
CA LEU A 673 3.66 -22.08 -13.81
C LEU A 673 3.63 -22.66 -15.24
N ALA A 674 4.75 -23.21 -15.74
CA ALA A 674 4.84 -23.78 -17.07
C ALA A 674 3.99 -25.05 -17.24
N ASP A 675 3.75 -25.78 -16.16
CA ASP A 675 2.98 -27.03 -16.17
C ASP A 675 1.47 -26.82 -16.04
N LEU A 676 1.02 -25.59 -15.78
CA LEU A 676 -0.38 -25.26 -15.55
C LEU A 676 -1.09 -24.86 -16.86
N PRO A 677 -2.35 -25.31 -17.07
CA PRO A 677 -3.11 -24.98 -18.27
C PRO A 677 -3.57 -23.52 -18.27
N ASP A 678 -3.68 -22.93 -19.46
CA ASP A 678 -4.29 -21.62 -19.65
C ASP A 678 -5.81 -21.65 -19.45
N ALA A 679 -6.34 -20.61 -18.82
CA ALA A 679 -7.78 -20.41 -18.77
C ALA A 679 -8.32 -20.05 -20.17
N PRO A 680 -9.49 -20.56 -20.58
CA PRO A 680 -10.12 -20.20 -21.86
C PRO A 680 -10.38 -18.70 -22.05
N THR A 681 -10.42 -17.93 -20.95
CA THR A 681 -10.62 -16.47 -20.94
C THR A 681 -9.33 -15.66 -21.02
N ARG A 682 -8.13 -16.28 -20.96
CA ARG A 682 -6.83 -15.57 -20.97
C ARG A 682 -6.68 -14.63 -22.17
N VAL A 683 -7.21 -15.02 -23.34
CA VAL A 683 -7.20 -14.18 -24.55
C VAL A 683 -7.99 -12.87 -24.37
N ALA A 684 -9.08 -12.90 -23.60
CA ALA A 684 -9.89 -11.71 -23.31
C ALA A 684 -9.18 -10.76 -22.33
N HIS A 685 -8.50 -11.31 -21.31
CA HIS A 685 -7.65 -10.54 -20.41
C HIS A 685 -6.55 -9.82 -21.18
N ARG A 686 -5.79 -10.54 -22.03
CA ARG A 686 -4.71 -9.94 -22.83
C ARG A 686 -5.21 -8.89 -23.82
N ALA A 687 -6.37 -9.10 -24.45
CA ALA A 687 -6.94 -8.11 -25.35
C ALA A 687 -7.32 -6.81 -24.63
N HIS A 688 -7.82 -6.93 -23.39
CA HIS A 688 -8.17 -5.79 -22.55
C HIS A 688 -6.93 -5.03 -22.06
N GLU A 689 -5.87 -5.74 -21.67
CA GLU A 689 -4.56 -5.16 -21.35
C GLU A 689 -3.95 -4.45 -22.57
N GLY A 690 -3.98 -5.07 -23.75
CA GLY A 690 -3.49 -4.48 -25.01
C GLY A 690 -4.22 -3.18 -25.36
N ALA A 691 -5.55 -3.16 -25.21
CA ALA A 691 -6.37 -1.96 -25.42
C ALA A 691 -6.00 -0.82 -24.45
N ALA A 692 -5.69 -1.14 -23.19
CA ALA A 692 -5.20 -0.16 -22.23
C ALA A 692 -3.80 0.37 -22.61
N GLN A 693 -2.89 -0.51 -23.04
CA GLN A 693 -1.54 -0.11 -23.46
C GLN A 693 -1.54 0.73 -24.74
N GLU A 694 -2.52 0.58 -25.63
CA GLU A 694 -2.69 1.47 -26.78
C GLU A 694 -2.90 2.93 -26.35
N VAL A 695 -3.67 3.16 -25.27
CA VAL A 695 -3.86 4.49 -24.68
C VAL A 695 -2.54 5.02 -24.13
N TRP A 696 -1.83 4.21 -23.36
CA TRP A 696 -0.51 4.58 -22.81
C TRP A 696 0.51 4.91 -23.90
N ARG A 697 0.63 4.07 -24.94
CA ARG A 697 1.54 4.30 -26.09
C ARG A 697 1.23 5.62 -26.78
N ARG A 698 -0.04 6.00 -26.93
CA ARG A 698 -0.41 7.33 -27.45
C ARG A 698 -0.02 8.46 -26.52
N ARG A 699 -0.21 8.31 -25.20
CA ARG A 699 0.20 9.30 -24.19
C ARG A 699 1.71 9.55 -24.30
N LEU A 700 2.49 8.47 -24.32
CA LEU A 700 3.94 8.53 -24.49
C LEU A 700 4.32 9.16 -25.84
N HIS A 701 3.73 8.74 -26.95
CA HIS A 701 4.06 9.26 -28.28
C HIS A 701 3.79 10.77 -28.42
N LEU A 702 2.72 11.26 -27.81
CA LEU A 702 2.29 12.66 -27.92
C LEU A 702 2.79 13.52 -26.75
N HIS A 703 3.58 12.94 -25.84
CA HIS A 703 4.06 13.60 -24.62
C HIS A 703 2.89 14.20 -23.81
N ALA A 704 1.71 13.59 -23.89
CA ALA A 704 0.47 14.11 -23.36
C ALA A 704 -0.09 13.15 -22.32
N SER A 705 -0.18 13.61 -21.08
CA SER A 705 -0.56 12.80 -19.92
C SER A 705 0.39 11.63 -19.58
N ASP A 706 1.60 11.57 -20.15
CA ASP A 706 2.57 10.50 -19.85
C ASP A 706 3.27 10.72 -18.49
N LEU A 707 3.61 11.97 -18.15
CA LEU A 707 4.20 12.37 -16.86
C LEU A 707 3.17 12.77 -15.78
N VAL A 708 1.87 12.52 -15.98
CA VAL A 708 0.82 12.90 -15.00
C VAL A 708 0.90 12.02 -13.76
N ARG A 709 1.21 12.62 -12.62
CA ARG A 709 1.21 11.99 -11.29
C ARG A 709 -0.21 11.83 -10.76
N PHE A 710 -0.55 10.69 -10.16
CA PHE A 710 -1.92 10.46 -9.67
C PHE A 710 -2.37 11.51 -8.66
N GLY A 711 -1.47 11.94 -7.77
CA GLY A 711 -1.72 13.00 -6.78
C GLY A 711 -2.16 14.35 -7.38
N ARG A 712 -1.80 14.63 -8.64
CA ARG A 712 -2.14 15.86 -9.36
C ARG A 712 -3.35 15.72 -10.29
N THR A 713 -4.03 14.58 -10.25
CA THR A 713 -5.23 14.37 -11.09
C THR A 713 -6.41 15.18 -10.58
N SER A 714 -7.06 15.90 -11.51
CA SER A 714 -8.21 16.74 -11.18
C SER A 714 -9.36 15.91 -10.61
N ARG A 715 -10.18 16.52 -9.75
CA ARG A 715 -11.38 15.85 -9.21
C ARG A 715 -12.32 15.42 -10.33
N TRP A 716 -12.43 16.22 -11.39
CA TRP A 716 -13.23 15.89 -12.57
C TRP A 716 -12.74 14.61 -13.25
N TRP A 717 -11.43 14.46 -13.47
CA TRP A 717 -10.88 13.23 -14.03
C TRP A 717 -11.12 12.04 -13.12
N ARG A 718 -10.86 12.18 -11.81
CA ARG A 718 -11.12 11.10 -10.84
C ARG A 718 -12.58 10.65 -10.86
N ASN A 719 -13.52 11.58 -11.01
CA ASN A 719 -14.94 11.28 -11.13
C ASN A 719 -15.27 10.58 -12.48
N SER A 720 -14.62 10.96 -13.58
CA SER A 720 -14.85 10.32 -14.89
C SER A 720 -14.34 8.88 -14.94
N GLN A 721 -13.41 8.50 -14.05
CA GLN A 721 -12.93 7.12 -13.94
C GLN A 721 -13.91 6.16 -13.25
N VAL A 722 -14.93 6.63 -12.52
CA VAL A 722 -15.81 5.75 -11.70
C VAL A 722 -16.50 4.67 -12.53
N GLU A 723 -17.01 5.03 -13.71
CA GLU A 723 -17.64 4.07 -14.64
C GLU A 723 -16.62 3.08 -15.22
N ILE A 724 -15.40 3.55 -15.49
CA ILE A 724 -14.31 2.71 -16.01
C ILE A 724 -13.88 1.70 -14.95
N LEU A 725 -13.73 2.13 -13.69
CA LEU A 725 -13.39 1.27 -12.55
C LEU A 725 -14.46 0.20 -12.32
N SER A 726 -15.73 0.61 -12.31
CA SER A 726 -16.84 -0.31 -12.11
C SER A 726 -16.94 -1.33 -13.25
N GLY A 727 -16.83 -0.87 -14.50
CA GLY A 727 -16.85 -1.74 -15.67
C GLY A 727 -15.67 -2.70 -15.72
N ASP A 728 -14.48 -2.28 -15.29
CA ASP A 728 -13.28 -3.12 -15.20
C ASP A 728 -13.43 -4.26 -14.19
N ALA A 729 -13.94 -3.95 -12.99
CA ALA A 729 -14.24 -4.97 -11.98
C ALA A 729 -15.32 -5.95 -12.46
N GLU A 730 -16.40 -5.45 -13.09
CA GLU A 730 -17.45 -6.30 -13.68
C GLU A 730 -16.91 -7.19 -14.80
N PHE A 731 -16.00 -6.69 -15.63
CA PHE A 731 -15.36 -7.46 -16.69
C PHE A 731 -14.51 -8.60 -16.14
N VAL A 732 -13.60 -8.31 -15.21
CA VAL A 732 -12.74 -9.33 -14.59
C VAL A 732 -13.57 -10.39 -13.87
N HIS A 733 -14.55 -9.97 -13.07
CA HIS A 733 -15.43 -10.90 -12.35
C HIS A 733 -16.28 -11.74 -13.32
N GLY A 734 -16.78 -11.13 -14.39
CA GLY A 734 -17.50 -11.83 -15.46
C GLY A 734 -16.65 -12.88 -16.17
N LEU A 735 -15.39 -12.58 -16.46
CA LEU A 735 -14.43 -13.54 -17.03
C LEU A 735 -14.10 -14.67 -16.05
N ALA A 736 -13.90 -14.35 -14.77
CA ALA A 736 -13.66 -15.34 -13.73
C ALA A 736 -14.84 -16.31 -13.62
N MET A 737 -16.08 -15.82 -13.46
CA MET A 737 -17.27 -16.67 -13.42
C MET A 737 -17.49 -17.51 -14.69
N LEU A 738 -17.01 -17.06 -15.84
CA LEU A 738 -17.17 -17.79 -17.09
C LEU A 738 -16.08 -18.87 -17.30
N GLY A 739 -14.85 -18.57 -16.90
CA GLY A 739 -13.67 -19.43 -17.14
C GLY A 739 -13.26 -20.30 -15.96
N ASP A 740 -13.72 -19.99 -14.75
CA ASP A 740 -13.25 -20.57 -13.49
C ASP A 740 -14.42 -21.21 -12.70
N PRO A 741 -14.47 -22.56 -12.60
CA PRO A 741 -15.57 -23.28 -11.97
C PRO A 741 -15.78 -22.93 -10.49
N GLN A 742 -14.67 -22.72 -9.76
CA GLN A 742 -14.73 -22.45 -8.34
C GLN A 742 -15.27 -21.04 -8.07
N GLU A 743 -14.77 -20.03 -8.82
CA GLU A 743 -15.29 -18.65 -8.74
C GLU A 743 -16.79 -18.59 -9.07
N ALA A 744 -17.23 -19.34 -10.08
CA ALA A 744 -18.63 -19.38 -10.46
C ALA A 744 -19.51 -20.04 -9.38
N ARG A 745 -19.01 -21.10 -8.74
CA ARG A 745 -19.70 -21.80 -7.65
C ARG A 745 -19.80 -20.92 -6.41
N ASP A 746 -18.72 -20.26 -6.02
CA ASP A 746 -18.67 -19.35 -4.88
C ASP A 746 -19.60 -18.15 -5.10
N ALA A 747 -19.60 -17.58 -6.31
CA ALA A 747 -20.56 -16.56 -6.70
C ALA A 747 -22.02 -17.06 -6.62
N ALA A 748 -22.31 -18.30 -7.04
CA ALA A 748 -23.65 -18.88 -6.95
C ALA A 748 -24.13 -19.15 -5.51
N LEU A 749 -23.20 -19.38 -4.57
CA LEU A 749 -23.49 -19.55 -3.15
C LEU A 749 -23.62 -18.21 -2.41
N ASN A 750 -23.01 -17.15 -2.93
CA ASN A 750 -23.03 -15.82 -2.33
C ASN A 750 -24.41 -15.14 -2.50
N ALA A 751 -25.12 -14.91 -1.39
CA ALA A 751 -26.44 -14.28 -1.38
C ALA A 751 -26.46 -12.85 -1.99
N GLY A 752 -25.33 -12.16 -2.01
CA GLY A 752 -25.14 -10.86 -2.63
C GLY A 752 -25.17 -10.90 -4.17
N VAL A 753 -24.74 -12.01 -4.77
CA VAL A 753 -24.74 -12.19 -6.22
C VAL A 753 -26.10 -12.73 -6.66
N ARG A 754 -26.75 -12.01 -7.59
CA ARG A 754 -28.15 -12.28 -7.96
C ARG A 754 -28.33 -13.00 -9.29
N HIS A 755 -27.29 -13.00 -10.11
CA HIS A 755 -27.35 -13.37 -11.53
C HIS A 755 -26.69 -14.72 -11.82
N VAL A 756 -26.30 -15.48 -10.81
CA VAL A 756 -25.86 -16.88 -10.92
C VAL A 756 -26.55 -17.74 -9.86
N ALA A 757 -26.70 -19.04 -10.13
CA ALA A 757 -27.30 -20.01 -9.23
C ALA A 757 -26.81 -21.43 -9.52
N LEU A 758 -26.75 -22.27 -8.49
CA LEU A 758 -26.53 -23.71 -8.66
C LEU A 758 -27.80 -24.37 -9.20
N ALA A 759 -27.62 -25.33 -10.10
CA ALA A 759 -28.70 -26.15 -10.62
C ALA A 759 -28.24 -27.60 -10.86
N ARG A 760 -29.20 -28.50 -11.02
CA ARG A 760 -28.98 -29.90 -11.37
C ARG A 760 -29.98 -30.36 -12.42
N VAL A 761 -29.54 -31.16 -13.39
CA VAL A 761 -30.44 -31.80 -14.36
C VAL A 761 -31.12 -33.01 -13.71
N VAL A 762 -32.44 -33.03 -13.71
CA VAL A 762 -33.24 -34.04 -13.00
C VAL A 762 -34.22 -34.80 -13.91
N GLY A 763 -34.34 -34.36 -15.16
CA GLY A 763 -35.10 -35.04 -16.21
C GLY A 763 -34.56 -34.66 -17.59
N ASP A 764 -34.72 -35.54 -18.58
CA ASP A 764 -34.17 -35.40 -19.94
C ASP A 764 -35.24 -35.33 -21.05
N ASN A 765 -36.51 -35.64 -20.77
CA ASN A 765 -37.61 -35.53 -21.74
C ASN A 765 -38.97 -35.25 -21.07
N PRO A 766 -39.35 -33.97 -20.85
CA PRO A 766 -38.60 -32.76 -21.18
C PRO A 766 -37.36 -32.59 -20.31
N LEU A 767 -36.39 -31.76 -20.74
CA LEU A 767 -35.25 -31.43 -19.89
C LEU A 767 -35.75 -30.63 -18.68
N VAL A 768 -35.41 -31.08 -17.47
CA VAL A 768 -35.82 -30.43 -16.22
C VAL A 768 -34.61 -30.07 -15.39
N LEU A 769 -34.58 -28.82 -14.92
CA LEU A 769 -33.56 -28.30 -14.02
C LEU A 769 -34.15 -28.06 -12.62
N ALA A 770 -33.50 -28.60 -11.60
CA ALA A 770 -33.68 -28.16 -10.23
C ALA A 770 -32.75 -26.98 -9.97
N VAL A 771 -33.27 -25.80 -9.64
CA VAL A 771 -32.49 -24.56 -9.48
C VAL A 771 -32.53 -24.08 -8.04
N GLY A 772 -31.35 -23.92 -7.43
CA GLY A 772 -31.10 -23.56 -6.03
C GLY A 772 -31.22 -22.07 -5.75
N SER A 773 -32.18 -21.37 -6.36
CA SER A 773 -32.38 -19.94 -6.16
C SER A 773 -33.86 -19.58 -6.15
N ARG A 774 -34.23 -18.56 -5.37
CA ARG A 774 -35.57 -17.93 -5.36
C ARG A 774 -35.73 -16.80 -6.39
N ARG A 775 -34.63 -16.36 -7.01
CA ARG A 775 -34.59 -15.20 -7.91
C ARG A 775 -34.85 -15.55 -9.37
N PHE A 776 -34.46 -16.76 -9.80
CA PHE A 776 -34.68 -17.23 -11.18
C PHE A 776 -36.14 -17.60 -11.42
N THR A 777 -36.77 -17.17 -12.51
CA THR A 777 -38.21 -17.43 -12.73
C THR A 777 -38.49 -18.07 -14.09
N ALA A 778 -39.65 -18.70 -14.23
CA ALA A 778 -40.14 -19.14 -15.53
C ALA A 778 -40.25 -17.92 -16.48
N GLY A 779 -39.95 -18.16 -17.76
CA GLY A 779 -39.79 -17.14 -18.81
C GLY A 779 -38.41 -16.49 -18.87
N GLN A 780 -37.56 -16.65 -17.84
CA GLN A 780 -36.21 -16.09 -17.84
C GLN A 780 -35.29 -16.90 -18.75
N ASN A 781 -34.43 -16.20 -19.51
CA ASN A 781 -33.38 -16.83 -20.28
C ASN A 781 -32.16 -17.06 -19.39
N VAL A 782 -31.62 -18.28 -19.44
CA VAL A 782 -30.45 -18.67 -18.67
C VAL A 782 -29.41 -19.30 -19.57
N VAL A 783 -28.18 -19.29 -19.08
CA VAL A 783 -27.03 -19.92 -19.71
C VAL A 783 -26.36 -20.87 -18.72
N ALA A 784 -25.97 -22.06 -19.18
CA ALA A 784 -25.09 -22.93 -18.40
C ALA A 784 -23.66 -22.40 -18.52
N LEU A 785 -23.10 -21.85 -17.44
CA LEU A 785 -21.73 -21.35 -17.41
C LEU A 785 -20.74 -22.52 -17.26
N HIS A 786 -21.08 -23.46 -16.36
CA HIS A 786 -20.28 -24.65 -16.05
C HIS A 786 -21.17 -25.89 -15.99
N ILE A 787 -20.63 -27.03 -16.40
CA ILE A 787 -21.27 -28.35 -16.31
C ILE A 787 -20.26 -29.30 -15.66
N ASN A 788 -20.61 -29.88 -14.51
CA ASN A 788 -19.75 -30.79 -13.73
C ASN A 788 -18.35 -30.22 -13.46
N ASP A 789 -18.33 -28.97 -12.98
CA ASP A 789 -17.11 -28.20 -12.71
C ASP A 789 -16.18 -28.01 -13.94
N GLU A 790 -16.71 -28.13 -15.16
CA GLU A 790 -16.00 -27.77 -16.39
C GLU A 790 -16.64 -26.51 -17.03
N PRO A 791 -15.83 -25.50 -17.40
CA PRO A 791 -16.35 -24.30 -18.05
C PRO A 791 -16.85 -24.64 -19.45
N THR A 792 -18.10 -24.28 -19.73
CA THR A 792 -18.74 -24.56 -21.03
C THR A 792 -18.04 -23.86 -22.21
N ILE A 793 -17.26 -22.81 -21.92
CA ILE A 793 -16.48 -22.08 -22.92
C ILE A 793 -15.17 -22.79 -23.31
N ALA A 794 -14.73 -23.83 -22.58
CA ALA A 794 -13.52 -24.58 -22.92
C ALA A 794 -13.64 -25.30 -24.27
N GLU A 795 -14.85 -25.71 -24.66
CA GLU A 795 -15.16 -26.30 -25.96
C GLU A 795 -15.53 -25.25 -27.04
N GLY A 796 -15.70 -24.00 -26.60
CA GLY A 796 -16.05 -22.86 -27.43
C GLY A 796 -14.82 -22.32 -28.18
N ILE A 797 -14.97 -22.05 -29.48
CA ILE A 797 -13.95 -21.31 -30.22
C ILE A 797 -14.21 -19.82 -29.92
N PRO A 798 -13.27 -19.08 -29.28
CA PRO A 798 -13.39 -17.63 -29.16
C PRO A 798 -13.68 -17.06 -30.54
N ASN A 799 -14.62 -16.12 -30.63
CA ASN A 799 -14.89 -15.52 -31.92
C ASN A 799 -13.58 -14.89 -32.43
N ALA A 800 -13.06 -15.37 -33.57
CA ALA A 800 -11.80 -14.89 -34.14
C ALA A 800 -11.78 -13.36 -34.39
N LYS A 801 -12.95 -12.70 -34.38
CA LYS A 801 -13.10 -11.25 -34.51
C LYS A 801 -13.43 -10.53 -33.20
N SER A 802 -13.64 -11.24 -32.09
CA SER A 802 -14.05 -10.66 -30.80
C SER A 802 -13.61 -11.58 -29.64
N PRO A 803 -12.48 -11.30 -28.97
CA PRO A 803 -11.91 -12.17 -27.94
C PRO A 803 -12.77 -12.27 -26.68
N THR A 804 -13.81 -11.46 -26.56
CA THR A 804 -14.77 -11.41 -25.44
C THR A 804 -16.09 -12.12 -25.72
N LYS A 805 -16.16 -12.94 -26.77
CA LYS A 805 -17.38 -13.65 -27.18
C LYS A 805 -17.13 -15.14 -27.37
N TRP A 806 -18.02 -15.95 -26.81
CA TRP A 806 -17.98 -17.41 -26.89
C TRP A 806 -19.32 -17.97 -27.34
N GLY A 807 -19.28 -19.06 -28.11
CA GLY A 807 -20.47 -19.80 -28.56
C GLY A 807 -20.35 -21.28 -28.25
N ARG A 808 -21.35 -22.08 -28.66
CA ARG A 808 -21.50 -23.51 -28.32
C ARG A 808 -21.79 -23.77 -26.83
N ILE A 809 -22.58 -22.89 -26.23
CA ILE A 809 -22.94 -22.94 -24.82
C ILE A 809 -24.45 -23.22 -24.72
N PRO A 810 -24.91 -24.07 -23.78
CA PRO A 810 -26.35 -24.25 -23.56
C PRO A 810 -27.00 -22.96 -23.07
N ILE A 811 -27.88 -22.38 -23.89
CA ILE A 811 -28.65 -21.18 -23.59
C ILE A 811 -30.11 -21.49 -23.87
N GLY A 812 -31.02 -21.16 -22.96
CA GLY A 812 -32.43 -21.52 -23.09
C GLY A 812 -33.35 -20.76 -22.15
N ALA A 813 -34.66 -20.98 -22.29
CA ALA A 813 -35.65 -20.41 -21.39
C ALA A 813 -35.99 -21.41 -20.27
N LEU A 814 -36.12 -20.91 -19.05
CA LEU A 814 -36.78 -21.64 -17.96
C LEU A 814 -38.29 -21.61 -18.19
N LEU A 815 -38.96 -22.74 -18.06
CA LEU A 815 -40.39 -22.92 -18.29
C LEU A 815 -41.06 -23.42 -17.01
N ASP A 816 -42.33 -23.05 -16.83
CA ASP A 816 -43.17 -23.70 -15.83
C ASP A 816 -43.46 -25.13 -16.28
N LEU A 817 -43.29 -26.08 -15.36
CA LEU A 817 -43.72 -27.47 -15.57
C LEU A 817 -45.21 -27.57 -15.30
N ASP A 818 -45.92 -28.40 -16.06
CA ASP A 818 -47.29 -28.77 -15.74
C ASP A 818 -47.36 -29.86 -14.65
N ASP A 819 -48.57 -30.19 -14.19
CA ASP A 819 -48.77 -31.17 -13.11
C ASP A 819 -48.41 -32.59 -13.53
N VAL A 820 -48.46 -32.92 -14.83
CA VAL A 820 -48.11 -34.24 -15.37
C VAL A 820 -46.60 -34.39 -15.45
N GLU A 821 -45.90 -33.37 -15.93
CA GLU A 821 -44.45 -33.30 -16.01
C GLU A 821 -43.82 -33.36 -14.61
N ARG A 822 -44.40 -32.66 -13.62
CA ARG A 822 -43.94 -32.76 -12.22
C ARG A 822 -44.14 -34.15 -11.63
N ALA A 823 -45.27 -34.80 -11.94
CA ALA A 823 -45.57 -36.14 -11.43
C ALA A 823 -44.71 -37.24 -12.07
N ALA A 824 -44.07 -36.97 -13.21
CA ALA A 824 -43.18 -37.90 -13.89
C ALA A 824 -41.75 -37.94 -13.32
N LEU A 825 -41.39 -36.97 -12.45
CA LEU A 825 -40.08 -36.88 -11.81
C LEU A 825 -40.04 -37.73 -10.53
N PRO A 826 -38.88 -38.31 -10.15
CA PRO A 826 -38.76 -39.06 -8.90
C PRO A 826 -39.08 -38.19 -7.67
N ASP A 827 -39.63 -38.80 -6.61
CA ASP A 827 -40.06 -38.08 -5.39
C ASP A 827 -38.92 -37.29 -4.69
N GLU A 828 -37.66 -37.68 -4.91
CA GLU A 828 -36.45 -37.00 -4.42
C GLU A 828 -35.69 -36.21 -5.51
N ALA A 829 -36.34 -35.88 -6.63
CA ALA A 829 -35.66 -35.32 -7.81
C ALA A 829 -34.88 -34.02 -7.54
N ALA A 830 -35.33 -33.17 -6.62
CA ALA A 830 -34.69 -31.87 -6.35
C ALA A 830 -34.10 -31.81 -4.93
N PRO A 831 -32.89 -31.24 -4.76
CA PRO A 831 -32.37 -30.92 -3.43
C PRO A 831 -33.31 -29.98 -2.65
N VAL A 832 -33.29 -30.07 -1.32
CA VAL A 832 -34.13 -29.24 -0.45
C VAL A 832 -33.88 -27.75 -0.72
N GLY A 833 -34.94 -27.01 -1.03
CA GLY A 833 -34.88 -25.57 -1.31
C GLY A 833 -34.69 -25.21 -2.79
N TYR A 834 -34.55 -26.19 -3.68
CA TYR A 834 -34.48 -25.98 -5.14
C TYR A 834 -35.88 -25.91 -5.75
N ARG A 835 -36.03 -25.19 -6.86
CA ARG A 835 -37.27 -25.10 -7.64
C ARG A 835 -37.10 -25.78 -9.00
N LEU A 836 -38.13 -26.49 -9.44
CA LEU A 836 -38.12 -27.24 -10.70
C LEU A 836 -38.61 -26.34 -11.85
N PHE A 837 -37.84 -26.34 -12.94
CA PHE A 837 -38.18 -25.65 -14.18
C PHE A 837 -37.95 -26.59 -15.36
N GLY A 838 -38.85 -26.55 -16.34
CA GLY A 838 -38.54 -27.07 -17.67
C GLY A 838 -37.46 -26.20 -18.30
N PHE A 839 -36.56 -26.78 -19.09
CA PHE A 839 -35.55 -26.03 -19.81
C PHE A 839 -35.61 -26.36 -21.29
N GLU A 840 -35.83 -25.32 -22.10
CA GLU A 840 -35.85 -25.43 -23.56
C GLU A 840 -34.59 -24.75 -24.13
N PRO A 841 -33.57 -25.53 -24.54
CA PRO A 841 -32.38 -24.98 -25.18
C PRO A 841 -32.75 -24.30 -26.51
N ALA A 842 -32.09 -23.17 -26.81
CA ALA A 842 -32.21 -22.51 -28.09
C ALA A 842 -31.72 -23.43 -29.23
N ASN A 843 -32.43 -23.38 -30.37
CA ASN A 843 -32.08 -24.21 -31.52
C ASN A 843 -30.61 -24.04 -31.95
N PRO A 844 -29.81 -25.11 -31.94
CA PRO A 844 -28.39 -25.03 -32.28
C PRO A 844 -28.19 -24.68 -33.77
N THR A 845 -27.03 -24.11 -34.08
CA THR A 845 -26.60 -23.97 -35.48
C THR A 845 -25.86 -25.24 -35.88
N LYS A 846 -26.20 -25.82 -37.04
CA LYS A 846 -25.57 -27.05 -37.55
C LYS A 846 -24.03 -26.96 -37.53
N GLY A 847 -23.36 -27.90 -36.85
CA GLY A 847 -21.90 -27.94 -36.65
C GLY A 847 -21.36 -27.04 -35.52
N LYS A 848 -22.27 -26.46 -34.72
CA LYS A 848 -22.00 -25.65 -33.52
C LYS A 848 -23.00 -25.98 -32.41
N GLU A 849 -23.32 -27.26 -32.27
CA GLU A 849 -24.15 -27.78 -31.20
C GLU A 849 -23.44 -27.58 -29.84
N PRO A 850 -24.14 -27.11 -28.79
CA PRO A 850 -23.59 -27.07 -27.45
C PRO A 850 -23.51 -28.48 -26.85
N ARG A 851 -22.74 -28.63 -25.77
CA ARG A 851 -22.71 -29.85 -24.97
C ARG A 851 -24.12 -30.28 -24.56
N GLU A 852 -24.41 -31.57 -24.71
CA GLU A 852 -25.69 -32.17 -24.33
C GLU A 852 -25.78 -32.27 -22.81
N LEU A 853 -26.95 -31.95 -22.25
CA LEU A 853 -27.23 -32.01 -20.81
C LEU A 853 -27.85 -33.36 -20.48
N THR A 854 -27.34 -34.03 -19.46
CA THR A 854 -27.75 -35.37 -19.04
C THR A 854 -28.23 -35.36 -17.58
N VAL A 855 -29.16 -36.26 -17.24
CA VAL A 855 -29.66 -36.37 -15.86
C VAL A 855 -28.51 -36.67 -14.89
N GLY A 856 -28.40 -35.85 -13.84
CA GLY A 856 -27.32 -35.92 -12.86
C GLY A 856 -26.27 -34.82 -13.02
N ASP A 857 -26.23 -34.11 -14.15
CA ASP A 857 -25.28 -33.02 -14.35
C ASP A 857 -25.51 -31.88 -13.36
N ASP A 858 -24.43 -31.43 -12.71
CA ASP A 858 -24.39 -30.24 -11.88
C ASP A 858 -24.04 -29.02 -12.74
N ILE A 859 -24.82 -27.95 -12.60
CA ILE A 859 -24.74 -26.78 -13.47
C ILE A 859 -24.60 -25.52 -12.62
N VAL A 860 -23.71 -24.62 -13.03
CA VAL A 860 -23.79 -23.21 -12.62
C VAL A 860 -24.57 -22.45 -13.69
N LEU A 861 -25.79 -22.03 -13.36
CA LEU A 861 -26.64 -21.24 -14.25
C LEU A 861 -26.35 -19.76 -14.07
N GLY A 862 -26.16 -19.05 -15.18
CA GLY A 862 -26.12 -17.59 -15.25
C GLY A 862 -27.42 -17.01 -15.83
N ASP A 863 -27.80 -15.83 -15.36
CA ASP A 863 -28.82 -15.00 -15.99
C ASP A 863 -28.31 -14.53 -17.35
N TYR A 864 -28.98 -14.94 -18.43
CA TYR A 864 -28.49 -14.65 -19.77
C TYR A 864 -28.37 -13.14 -19.98
N GLU A 865 -29.27 -12.30 -19.47
CA GLU A 865 -29.19 -10.84 -19.64
C GLU A 865 -27.85 -10.23 -19.16
N LYS A 866 -27.18 -10.86 -18.20
CA LYS A 866 -25.86 -10.45 -17.70
C LYS A 866 -24.69 -10.95 -18.54
N PHE A 867 -24.83 -12.12 -19.16
CA PHE A 867 -23.77 -12.74 -19.96
C PHE A 867 -24.02 -12.65 -21.48
N GLY A 868 -25.16 -12.12 -21.93
CA GLY A 868 -25.52 -12.03 -23.33
C GLY A 868 -26.95 -11.53 -23.55
N ASN A 869 -27.15 -10.57 -24.46
CA ASN A 869 -28.50 -10.15 -24.87
C ASN A 869 -28.63 -10.14 -26.39
N PHE A 870 -28.21 -11.23 -27.02
CA PHE A 870 -28.28 -11.39 -28.47
C PHE A 870 -29.61 -12.03 -28.88
N SER A 871 -30.24 -11.49 -29.93
CA SER A 871 -31.56 -11.93 -30.42
C SER A 871 -31.64 -13.42 -30.77
N TYR A 872 -30.52 -14.03 -31.18
CA TYR A 872 -30.47 -15.44 -31.59
C TYR A 872 -30.07 -16.41 -30.48
N ARG A 873 -29.62 -15.92 -29.30
CA ARG A 873 -29.25 -16.74 -28.14
C ARG A 873 -28.26 -17.89 -28.45
N ARG A 874 -27.16 -17.56 -29.11
CA ARG A 874 -26.13 -18.53 -29.56
C ARG A 874 -24.74 -18.29 -28.98
N GLU A 875 -24.54 -17.11 -28.39
CA GLU A 875 -23.26 -16.65 -27.89
C GLU A 875 -23.47 -15.92 -26.57
N VAL A 876 -22.46 -15.98 -25.72
CA VAL A 876 -22.29 -15.11 -24.56
C VAL A 876 -21.19 -14.10 -24.86
N ALA A 877 -21.25 -12.96 -24.19
CA ALA A 877 -20.25 -11.92 -24.26
C ALA A 877 -20.06 -11.29 -22.88
N VAL A 878 -18.81 -11.03 -22.53
CA VAL A 878 -18.48 -10.17 -21.39
C VAL A 878 -18.04 -8.81 -21.98
N PRO A 879 -18.86 -7.75 -21.84
CA PRO A 879 -18.58 -6.47 -22.49
C PRO A 879 -17.23 -5.89 -22.04
N MET A 880 -16.38 -5.52 -23.01
CA MET A 880 -15.12 -4.85 -22.68
C MET A 880 -15.41 -3.46 -22.10
N PRO A 881 -14.76 -3.08 -20.98
CA PRO A 881 -14.96 -1.77 -20.37
C PRO A 881 -14.46 -0.65 -21.28
N ASN A 882 -15.04 0.54 -21.12
CA ASN A 882 -14.56 1.72 -21.84
C ASN A 882 -13.10 2.05 -21.47
N LEU A 883 -12.40 2.66 -22.43
CA LEU A 883 -11.06 3.22 -22.24
C LEU A 883 -11.19 4.71 -21.89
N ASP A 884 -10.16 5.28 -21.25
CA ASP A 884 -10.10 6.72 -21.04
C ASP A 884 -9.98 7.45 -22.40
N THR A 885 -11.00 8.23 -22.73
CA THR A 885 -11.03 9.12 -23.90
C THR A 885 -11.23 10.59 -23.50
N SER A 886 -11.26 10.85 -22.20
CA SER A 886 -11.59 12.15 -21.59
C SER A 886 -10.35 12.94 -21.21
N SER A 887 -9.28 12.27 -20.78
CA SER A 887 -7.98 12.89 -20.48
C SER A 887 -6.81 12.08 -21.03
N ALA A 888 -7.05 11.46 -22.19
CA ALA A 888 -6.05 10.75 -22.95
C ALA A 888 -6.22 11.02 -24.45
N PRO A 889 -5.16 10.85 -25.25
CA PRO A 889 -5.27 11.06 -26.68
C PRO A 889 -6.28 10.12 -27.33
N ARG A 890 -7.17 10.71 -28.15
CA ARG A 890 -8.29 9.99 -28.76
C ARG A 890 -7.84 9.13 -29.95
N PRO A 891 -8.31 7.86 -30.05
CA PRO A 891 -8.14 7.06 -31.25
C PRO A 891 -8.87 7.67 -32.45
N ALA A 892 -8.47 7.27 -33.66
CA ALA A 892 -9.28 7.51 -34.85
C ALA A 892 -10.65 6.84 -34.70
N ARG A 893 -11.74 7.62 -34.78
CA ARG A 893 -13.12 7.09 -34.79
C ARG A 893 -13.93 7.73 -35.92
N ARG A 894 -15.00 7.04 -36.34
CA ARG A 894 -15.84 7.41 -37.49
C ARG A 894 -16.33 8.87 -37.53
N ASN A 895 -16.47 9.53 -36.37
CA ASN A 895 -17.04 10.87 -36.23
C ASN A 895 -16.16 11.84 -35.38
N ALA A 896 -14.88 11.52 -35.15
CA ALA A 896 -13.96 12.39 -34.40
C ALA A 896 -12.53 12.23 -34.92
N GLU A 897 -11.83 13.35 -35.13
CA GLU A 897 -10.43 13.34 -35.57
C GLU A 897 -9.53 12.70 -34.49
N ALA A 898 -8.62 11.84 -34.94
CA ALA A 898 -7.62 11.23 -34.08
C ALA A 898 -6.67 12.31 -33.53
N CYS A 899 -6.23 12.13 -32.29
CA CYS A 899 -5.13 12.96 -31.79
C CYS A 899 -3.81 12.51 -32.43
N GLY A 900 -3.13 13.44 -33.10
CA GLY A 900 -1.79 13.26 -33.64
C GLY A 900 -0.85 14.40 -33.21
N PRO A 901 0.44 14.35 -33.59
CA PRO A 901 1.45 15.31 -33.13
C PRO A 901 1.11 16.78 -33.40
N GLY A 902 0.35 17.07 -34.47
CA GLY A 902 -0.08 18.43 -34.81
C GLY A 902 -1.45 18.85 -34.26
N SER A 903 -2.20 17.94 -33.63
CA SER A 903 -3.61 18.21 -33.27
C SER A 903 -3.75 19.35 -32.26
N TYR A 904 -2.96 19.33 -31.19
CA TYR A 904 -2.97 20.42 -30.21
C TYR A 904 -2.52 21.75 -30.81
N ALA A 905 -1.44 21.75 -31.60
CA ALA A 905 -0.92 22.98 -32.21
C ALA A 905 -1.91 23.63 -33.19
N ASN A 906 -2.71 22.82 -33.90
CA ASN A 906 -3.70 23.29 -34.86
C ASN A 906 -4.99 23.78 -34.20
N ASP A 907 -5.40 23.14 -33.10
CA ASP A 907 -6.64 23.45 -32.38
C ASP A 907 -6.48 23.26 -30.85
N PRO A 908 -5.80 24.21 -30.17
CA PRO A 908 -5.49 24.08 -28.75
C PRO A 908 -6.73 23.96 -27.87
N GLU A 909 -7.82 24.66 -28.21
CA GLU A 909 -9.04 24.71 -27.41
C GLU A 909 -9.73 23.33 -27.35
N ASN A 910 -9.90 22.66 -28.50
CA ASN A 910 -10.53 21.33 -28.53
C ASN A 910 -9.61 20.20 -28.05
N HIS A 911 -8.30 20.44 -27.98
CA HIS A 911 -7.30 19.45 -27.58
C HIS A 911 -6.67 19.70 -26.21
N ALA A 912 -7.11 20.73 -25.48
CA ALA A 912 -6.58 21.12 -24.17
C ALA A 912 -6.52 19.98 -23.15
N TRP A 913 -7.49 19.05 -23.21
CA TRP A 913 -7.63 17.96 -22.25
C TRP A 913 -7.17 16.58 -22.75
N CYS A 914 -7.08 16.38 -24.07
CA CYS A 914 -6.84 15.03 -24.61
C CYS A 914 -5.40 14.81 -25.09
N CYS A 915 -4.77 15.77 -25.76
CA CYS A 915 -3.42 15.58 -26.32
C CYS A 915 -2.53 16.83 -26.22
N LYS A 916 -2.75 17.66 -25.21
CA LYS A 916 -1.86 18.77 -24.87
C LYS A 916 -0.53 18.20 -24.34
N PRO A 917 0.61 18.48 -25.01
CA PRO A 917 1.91 17.99 -24.53
C PRO A 917 2.31 18.62 -23.20
N HIS A 918 3.07 17.91 -22.37
CA HIS A 918 3.59 18.42 -21.09
C HIS A 918 4.47 19.66 -21.27
N GLU A 919 5.23 19.73 -22.37
CA GLU A 919 6.04 20.89 -22.70
C GLU A 919 5.16 22.16 -22.82
N ALA A 920 3.96 22.05 -23.40
CA ALA A 920 3.01 23.16 -23.48
C ALA A 920 2.28 23.40 -22.16
N ALA A 921 1.82 22.33 -21.49
CA ALA A 921 1.09 22.44 -20.23
C ALA A 921 1.93 23.07 -19.11
N GLU A 922 3.17 22.62 -18.95
CA GLU A 922 4.08 23.13 -17.94
C GLU A 922 4.65 24.50 -18.31
N ALA A 923 4.75 24.84 -19.60
CA ALA A 923 5.09 26.20 -20.01
C ALA A 923 3.99 27.22 -19.63
N GLU A 924 2.73 26.91 -19.92
CA GLU A 924 1.59 27.75 -19.51
C GLU A 924 1.48 27.85 -17.99
N PHE A 925 1.72 26.74 -17.27
CA PHE A 925 1.75 26.75 -15.81
C PHE A 925 2.90 27.61 -15.27
N SER A 926 4.09 27.56 -15.91
CA SER A 926 5.22 28.43 -15.55
C SER A 926 4.88 29.91 -15.72
N ASP A 927 4.24 30.27 -16.83
CA ASP A 927 3.80 31.64 -17.09
C ASP A 927 2.74 32.08 -16.07
N TYR A 928 1.78 31.21 -15.72
CA TYR A 928 0.82 31.45 -14.63
C TYR A 928 1.49 31.64 -13.26
N LEU A 929 2.49 30.82 -12.91
CA LEU A 929 3.25 30.99 -11.67
C LEU A 929 4.04 32.31 -11.68
N ALA A 930 4.59 32.72 -12.82
CA ALA A 930 5.29 34.00 -12.94
C ALA A 930 4.34 35.19 -12.72
N GLU A 931 3.15 35.17 -13.34
CA GLU A 931 2.12 36.20 -13.13
C GLU A 931 1.71 36.31 -11.65
N ARG A 932 1.50 35.17 -10.98
CA ARG A 932 1.19 35.16 -9.54
C ARG A 932 2.33 35.66 -8.66
N ARG A 933 3.59 35.39 -9.05
CA ARG A 933 4.76 35.97 -8.35
C ARG A 933 4.83 37.47 -8.54
N GLU A 934 4.59 37.97 -9.75
CA GLU A 934 4.54 39.42 -10.04
C GLU A 934 3.41 40.12 -9.27
N ALA A 935 2.26 39.45 -9.11
CA ALA A 935 1.15 39.91 -8.28
C ALA A 935 1.42 39.81 -6.76
N GLY A 936 2.54 39.21 -6.34
CA GLY A 936 2.89 39.00 -4.93
C GLY A 936 2.13 37.87 -4.24
N GLU A 937 1.28 37.12 -4.97
CA GLU A 937 0.49 36.01 -4.45
C GLU A 937 1.33 34.78 -4.12
N LEU A 938 2.50 34.65 -4.73
CA LEU A 938 3.45 33.58 -4.48
C LEU A 938 4.63 34.02 -3.59
N ASN A 939 4.46 35.09 -2.83
CA ASN A 939 5.47 35.55 -1.89
C ASN A 939 5.48 34.61 -0.66
N PRO A 940 6.56 33.87 -0.40
CA PRO A 940 6.66 32.97 0.76
C PRO A 940 6.58 33.72 2.10
N GLN A 941 6.67 35.06 2.09
CA GLN A 941 6.51 35.92 3.26
C GLN A 941 5.06 36.36 3.51
N VAL A 942 4.11 36.07 2.63
CA VAL A 942 2.67 36.36 2.83
C VAL A 942 2.04 35.35 3.78
N TRP A 943 1.05 35.78 4.57
CA TRP A 943 0.39 34.97 5.59
C TRP A 943 -1.07 34.67 5.24
N PRO A 944 -1.56 33.42 5.39
CA PRO A 944 -0.81 32.20 5.76
C PRO A 944 0.23 31.82 4.67
N PRO A 945 1.31 31.10 5.04
CA PRO A 945 2.32 30.69 4.07
C PRO A 945 1.72 29.79 2.99
N LEU A 946 2.33 29.85 1.81
CA LEU A 946 1.91 29.06 0.66
C LEU A 946 2.26 27.59 0.90
N VAL A 947 1.32 26.71 0.55
CA VAL A 947 1.51 25.27 0.65
C VAL A 947 1.98 24.73 -0.69
N ASP A 948 3.16 24.11 -0.71
CA ASP A 948 3.61 23.38 -1.89
C ASP A 948 2.81 22.09 -2.04
N THR A 949 1.74 22.15 -2.82
CA THR A 949 0.93 20.98 -3.15
C THR A 949 1.64 20.02 -4.10
N ASP A 950 2.68 20.47 -4.82
CA ASP A 950 3.40 19.66 -5.78
C ASP A 950 4.47 18.76 -5.10
N ALA A 951 5.09 19.26 -4.02
CA ALA A 951 5.98 18.54 -3.11
C ALA A 951 7.13 17.80 -3.81
N PHE A 952 7.84 18.48 -4.71
CA PHE A 952 8.87 17.87 -5.55
C PHE A 952 10.18 17.55 -4.80
N ASP A 953 10.86 16.50 -5.27
CA ASP A 953 12.23 16.13 -4.88
C ASP A 953 13.24 17.07 -5.54
N ILE A 954 13.35 18.31 -5.07
CA ILE A 954 14.36 19.25 -5.55
C ILE A 954 15.35 19.48 -4.43
N ALA A 955 16.60 19.05 -4.67
CA ALA A 955 17.72 19.41 -3.83
C ALA A 955 17.93 20.92 -3.93
N GLU A 956 17.53 21.67 -2.90
CA GLU A 956 18.04 23.03 -2.73
C GLU A 956 19.52 22.89 -2.34
N GLY A 957 20.43 23.48 -3.11
CA GLY A 957 21.89 23.37 -2.85
C GLY A 957 22.36 23.97 -1.52
N THR A 958 21.45 24.44 -0.67
CA THR A 958 21.72 25.04 0.65
C THR A 958 20.93 24.40 1.81
N LEU A 959 19.94 23.53 1.54
CA LEU A 959 19.19 22.85 2.60
C LEU A 959 19.91 21.58 3.04
N PRO A 960 20.00 21.30 4.36
CA PRO A 960 20.57 20.05 4.85
C PRO A 960 19.80 18.86 4.28
N GLN A 961 20.53 17.93 3.70
CA GLN A 961 20.03 16.62 3.28
C GLN A 961 20.35 15.58 4.34
N ALA A 962 19.71 14.41 4.24
CA ALA A 962 20.03 13.28 5.12
C ALA A 962 21.52 12.92 5.15
N ASP A 963 22.24 13.17 4.04
CA ASP A 963 23.67 12.90 3.91
C ASP A 963 24.56 13.97 4.59
N ASP A 964 24.04 15.20 4.79
CA ASP A 964 24.76 16.33 5.40
C ASP A 964 24.81 16.26 6.94
N GLU A 965 23.93 15.47 7.55
CA GLU A 965 23.89 15.27 9.00
C GLU A 965 24.80 14.11 9.42
N ASP A 966 25.94 14.44 10.05
CA ASP A 966 26.74 13.44 10.78
C ASP A 966 25.97 13.00 12.02
N VAL A 967 25.23 11.90 11.88
CA VAL A 967 24.67 11.15 13.01
C VAL A 967 25.64 10.00 13.29
N ASP A 968 26.26 10.00 14.47
CA ASP A 968 27.04 8.86 14.92
C ASP A 968 26.17 7.60 14.84
N ALA A 969 26.65 6.58 14.13
CA ALA A 969 25.97 5.29 14.04
C ALA A 969 25.76 4.74 15.46
N THR A 970 24.54 4.88 15.96
CA THR A 970 24.10 4.35 17.24
C THR A 970 23.27 3.12 16.98
N GLN A 971 23.44 2.09 17.80
CA GLN A 971 22.60 0.91 17.71
C GLN A 971 21.19 1.25 18.20
N PRO A 972 20.15 0.68 17.56
CA PRO A 972 18.79 0.83 18.04
C PRO A 972 18.68 0.30 19.48
N PRO A 973 17.96 0.99 20.38
CA PRO A 973 17.71 0.50 21.72
C PRO A 973 17.09 -0.90 21.70
N SER A 974 17.57 -1.77 22.58
CA SER A 974 17.18 -3.19 22.61
C SER A 974 15.72 -3.41 23.01
N ASP A 975 15.05 -2.41 23.57
CA ASP A 975 13.65 -2.44 23.98
C ASP A 975 12.67 -1.99 22.89
N LEU A 976 13.14 -1.37 21.81
CA LEU A 976 12.30 -0.92 20.69
C LEU A 976 12.15 -2.00 19.62
N THR A 977 11.02 -1.95 18.92
CA THR A 977 10.72 -2.81 17.76
C THR A 977 10.34 -1.97 16.53
N ARG A 978 10.22 -2.63 15.37
CA ARG A 978 9.78 -1.98 14.12
C ARG A 978 8.41 -1.30 14.25
N ASP A 979 7.53 -1.83 15.10
CA ASP A 979 6.24 -1.21 15.42
C ASP A 979 6.44 0.19 16.03
N ASP A 980 7.46 0.42 16.85
CA ASP A 980 7.69 1.72 17.49
C ASP A 980 8.08 2.82 16.49
N LEU A 981 8.65 2.46 15.34
CA LEU A 981 8.89 3.37 14.21
C LEU A 981 7.67 3.55 13.29
N GLY A 982 6.57 2.88 13.60
CA GLY A 982 5.33 2.89 12.81
C GLY A 982 5.46 2.19 11.45
N GLU A 983 6.26 1.12 11.39
CA GLU A 983 6.33 0.25 10.20
C GLU A 983 5.10 -0.63 10.01
#